data_AF-A0A857JPK9-F1
#
_entry.id   AF-A0A857JPK9-F1
#
_cell.length_a   1.000
_cell.length_b   1.000
_cell.length_c   1.000
_cell.angle_alpha   90.00
_cell.angle_beta   90.00
_cell.angle_gamma   90.00
#
_symmetry.space_group_name_H-M   'P 1'
#
loop_
_entity.id
_entity.type
_entity.pdbx_description
1 polymer ?
#
loop_
_entity_poly.entity_id
_entity_poly.type
_entity_poly.pdbx_seq_one_letter_code
_entity_poly.pdbx_strand_id
1 'polypeptide(L)'
;MSSSAFASQKDDAERFINGELEPLRAIDSGVLPNSLHSVPLELKAAPDFKSMAAHKTTREMALKRNGFIAQSPSVSTMLTTSCAIGCPQPNSAATFLDDMLRDYETYPYYYGVIKSPEMVAKDKSGNAFELASLYASVIDTNNLVFDWRYAFGRIQLTGEQVKEFVGVDNAMEAANLLNTSGYSVSGSVDTQGNLVIVQFNHVWLQVKETSSSSWVDVDPSFKGHTIPDVVDLNAQAGVDSTALLDQLSATGALDNPNGIMLPDISIAEEVSDNSQALVGDYLQANQNLTYDDVISTRSPYRAMYLGFGQPLPYTKVGTPSTSKTFASNHLHKIRVTMGGMNHTLELRNVIGKRLTVSYEGATSADRNTINANGGLLGLNYQSVNLVPKLKANGVTLATGSANSLGSYQELTVTFLNGNINDGAATHFVTVGGIHAIALDPQHISESYFDEQVTKLNSASNTYRNNAMDERYSGQLMHVLGLSYFKQLDNAINNVSTGSGAMIYHKISEALMSIDLTAERAPNGEYKMAVGSRGIDAPRNIYSIFSFKNSNPVDRAAVLFATGVAASGLEHAVFEKTLGWPSNSTMSILRFAALHEVPIYVIKSANLNTALAEIDLPANIETSMRNAVNSGRIVITPKEQLLIGEWNGIGYIVLDPVTGAAGYLINGGNAGGKQAFEPMDLPETNTTWFDDVVNIGDALVDGALYGEHSDRAWDDPLLSGLNDGAAFVSDFLFVGDVRNLGITSYSAIFDDGEWSDVALAGIGFIPLYDMGKAGYKVADRYFDTVGLTSVKSGLDQVSLSSDQLLANLSKNGTVESFGLQTLDGGWKSGVTQASRNGMGYTNITLQDGDAYVRSLGLDPGNLSNANKGLIGEKASQMYARSQNLEPIFVTGNPSANGIDNIYRDSSGNFIIDESKFVSGRGNAGLSGLSSTADGRQLTKRYLFGQNNDGGALSRTSGLSASQQQEIRNAFDSGKVKTRYTVVKDRHAGAGVTQGLTKHPDLGVGGTSQIGEIVIIELPLKN
;
A
#
# COMPACT_ATOMS: atom_id res chain seq x y z
N MET A 1 -5.06 43.73 17.06
CA MET A 1 -4.43 42.48 17.52
C MET A 1 -3.12 42.86 18.21
N SER A 2 -2.83 42.33 19.40
CA SER A 2 -1.58 42.59 20.14
C SER A 2 -0.39 41.86 19.50
N SER A 3 0.84 42.32 19.72
CA SER A 3 2.07 41.69 19.21
C SER A 3 2.24 40.22 19.64
N SER A 4 1.63 39.84 20.77
CA SER A 4 1.63 38.46 21.28
C SER A 4 0.76 37.49 20.46
N ALA A 5 -0.38 37.94 19.91
CA ALA A 5 -1.27 37.11 19.10
C ALA A 5 -0.73 36.87 17.68
N PHE A 6 0.04 37.83 17.14
CA PHE A 6 0.74 37.66 15.87
C PHE A 6 1.91 36.67 15.98
N ALA A 7 2.62 36.65 17.12
CA ALA A 7 3.71 35.71 17.35
C ALA A 7 3.21 34.26 17.49
N SER A 8 2.09 34.03 18.16
CA SER A 8 1.50 32.69 18.30
C SER A 8 0.93 32.14 16.99
N GLN A 9 0.29 32.99 16.18
CA GLN A 9 -0.23 32.56 14.87
C GLN A 9 0.88 32.21 13.88
N LYS A 10 2.04 32.88 14.00
CA LYS A 10 3.24 32.55 13.22
C LYS A 10 3.80 31.18 13.61
N ASP A 11 3.94 30.94 14.91
CA ASP A 11 4.43 29.67 15.45
C ASP A 11 3.51 28.50 15.04
N ASP A 12 2.19 28.67 15.18
CA ASP A 12 1.23 27.66 14.74
C ASP A 12 1.23 27.44 13.22
N ALA A 13 1.44 28.47 12.41
CA ALA A 13 1.57 28.32 10.96
C ALA A 13 2.84 27.53 10.58
N GLU A 14 3.97 27.80 11.23
CA GLU A 14 5.21 27.01 11.03
C GLU A 14 5.01 25.54 11.43
N ARG A 15 4.33 25.29 12.55
CA ARG A 15 3.97 23.93 13.00
C ARG A 15 2.98 23.24 12.06
N PHE A 16 2.02 23.98 11.48
CA PHE A 16 1.09 23.45 10.47
C PHE A 16 1.83 23.00 9.21
N ILE A 17 2.76 23.83 8.73
CA ILE A 17 3.59 23.54 7.55
C ILE A 17 4.43 22.28 7.76
N ASN A 18 5.00 22.13 8.96
CA ASN A 18 5.81 20.99 9.33
C ASN A 18 4.98 19.72 9.63
N GLY A 19 3.64 19.77 9.53
CA GLY A 19 2.75 18.66 9.88
C GLY A 19 2.71 18.34 11.38
N GLU A 20 3.31 19.17 12.25
CA GLU A 20 3.37 18.95 13.70
C GLU A 20 2.01 19.08 14.41
N LEU A 21 1.02 19.62 13.70
CA LEU A 21 -0.36 19.75 14.18
C LEU A 21 -1.27 18.59 13.75
N GLU A 22 -0.80 17.68 12.88
CA GLU A 22 -1.57 16.53 12.41
C GLU A 22 -1.81 15.54 13.58
N PRO A 23 -3.07 15.23 13.93
CA PRO A 23 -3.36 14.31 15.03
C PRO A 23 -2.93 12.87 14.70
N LEU A 24 -2.47 12.12 15.71
CA LEU A 24 -2.08 10.73 15.53
C LEU A 24 -3.20 9.74 15.84
N ARG A 25 -3.33 8.72 15.00
CA ARG A 25 -4.15 7.53 15.29
C ARG A 25 -3.34 6.57 16.15
N ALA A 26 -3.68 6.49 17.43
CA ALA A 26 -3.09 5.48 18.29
C ALA A 26 -3.77 4.12 18.03
N ILE A 27 -3.01 3.09 17.63
CA ILE A 27 -3.48 1.69 17.69
C ILE A 27 -3.25 1.19 19.11
N ASP A 28 -3.97 1.79 20.05
CA ASP A 28 -3.92 1.40 21.45
C ASP A 28 -4.91 0.26 21.67
N SER A 29 -4.41 -0.99 21.73
CA SER A 29 -5.15 -2.21 22.17
C SER A 29 -6.44 -2.59 21.40
N GLY A 30 -6.85 -1.82 20.39
CA GLY A 30 -8.08 -2.02 19.60
C GLY A 30 -7.93 -2.94 18.39
N VAL A 31 -9.00 -3.11 17.60
CA VAL A 31 -9.02 -3.92 16.37
C VAL A 31 -8.04 -3.33 15.34
N LEU A 32 -7.20 -4.19 14.75
CA LEU A 32 -6.24 -3.78 13.72
C LEU A 32 -6.97 -3.44 12.39
N PRO A 33 -6.44 -2.48 11.59
CA PRO A 33 -7.05 -2.04 10.32
C PRO A 33 -7.41 -3.17 9.36
N ASN A 34 -6.49 -4.13 9.19
CA ASN A 34 -6.79 -5.41 8.57
C ASN A 34 -7.12 -6.42 9.69
N SER A 35 -8.36 -6.91 9.74
CA SER A 35 -8.82 -7.83 10.79
C SER A 35 -9.54 -9.05 10.23
N LEU A 36 -9.37 -10.18 10.93
CA LEU A 36 -10.11 -11.40 10.67
C LEU A 36 -11.49 -11.32 11.33
N HIS A 37 -12.55 -11.40 10.53
CA HIS A 37 -13.91 -11.57 11.02
C HIS A 37 -14.30 -13.05 10.92
N SER A 38 -14.64 -13.67 12.05
CA SER A 38 -15.22 -15.02 12.09
C SER A 38 -16.29 -15.06 13.18
N VAL A 39 -17.42 -15.72 12.90
CA VAL A 39 -18.50 -15.91 13.88
C VAL A 39 -18.69 -17.40 14.12
N PRO A 40 -18.37 -17.91 15.33
CA PRO A 40 -18.51 -19.33 15.64
C PRO A 40 -19.92 -19.85 15.37
N LEU A 41 -20.01 -21.04 14.78
CA LEU A 41 -21.27 -21.73 14.53
C LEU A 41 -21.61 -22.66 15.71
N GLU A 42 -22.77 -22.47 16.34
CA GLU A 42 -23.29 -23.38 17.34
C GLU A 42 -24.15 -24.49 16.69
N LEU A 43 -23.76 -25.75 16.88
CA LEU A 43 -24.44 -26.91 16.29
C LEU A 43 -25.09 -27.81 17.34
N LYS A 44 -26.20 -28.43 16.96
CA LYS A 44 -26.88 -29.44 17.79
C LYS A 44 -26.59 -30.84 17.26
N ALA A 45 -26.43 -31.82 18.14
CA ALA A 45 -26.38 -33.22 17.72
C ALA A 45 -27.71 -33.62 17.06
N ALA A 46 -27.67 -34.32 15.93
CA ALA A 46 -28.88 -34.81 15.29
C ALA A 46 -29.60 -35.83 16.20
N PRO A 47 -30.93 -35.77 16.35
CA PRO A 47 -31.68 -36.83 17.00
C PRO A 47 -31.58 -38.14 16.18
N ASP A 48 -31.45 -39.28 16.86
CA ASP A 48 -31.37 -40.61 16.23
C ASP A 48 -32.67 -40.90 15.43
N PHE A 49 -32.56 -40.91 14.10
CA PHE A 49 -33.69 -40.93 13.16
C PHE A 49 -34.45 -42.28 13.10
N LYS A 50 -34.13 -43.27 13.94
CA LYS A 50 -34.85 -44.55 14.00
C LYS A 50 -36.23 -44.50 14.66
N SER A 51 -36.64 -43.39 15.29
CA SER A 51 -37.90 -43.34 16.06
C SER A 51 -39.03 -42.48 15.48
N MET A 52 -38.85 -41.78 14.36
CA MET A 52 -39.85 -40.83 13.84
C MET A 52 -40.90 -41.44 12.89
N ALA A 53 -41.21 -42.73 13.06
CA ALA A 53 -42.31 -43.41 12.39
C ALA A 53 -43.47 -43.73 13.35
N ALA A 54 -43.86 -42.82 14.26
CA ALA A 54 -45.15 -42.88 14.94
C ALA A 54 -45.43 -41.60 15.74
N HIS A 55 -46.27 -40.69 15.23
CA HIS A 55 -47.56 -40.34 15.87
C HIS A 55 -48.20 -39.09 15.25
N LYS A 56 -49.50 -39.25 15.00
CA LYS A 56 -50.46 -38.24 14.53
C LYS A 56 -50.85 -37.23 15.63
N THR A 57 -51.19 -36.02 15.15
CA THR A 57 -52.25 -35.09 15.60
C THR A 57 -52.38 -34.72 17.09
N THR A 58 -52.41 -33.42 17.44
CA THR A 58 -53.62 -32.62 17.82
C THR A 58 -53.25 -31.15 18.11
N ARG A 59 -54.20 -30.23 17.84
CA ARG A 59 -54.25 -28.77 18.09
C ARG A 59 -54.22 -28.36 19.58
N GLU A 60 -53.72 -27.15 19.87
CA GLU A 60 -54.33 -26.02 20.65
C GLU A 60 -53.29 -24.88 20.81
N MET A 61 -53.44 -23.69 20.21
CA MET A 61 -54.05 -22.43 20.72
C MET A 61 -53.52 -21.98 22.11
N ALA A 62 -53.12 -20.74 22.43
CA ALA A 62 -53.16 -19.42 21.79
C ALA A 62 -52.40 -18.35 22.67
N LEU A 63 -52.21 -17.15 22.09
CA LEU A 63 -52.18 -15.81 22.74
C LEU A 63 -50.99 -15.39 23.64
N LYS A 64 -50.22 -14.38 23.19
CA LYS A 64 -50.42 -12.96 23.57
C LYS A 64 -49.56 -12.00 22.74
N ARG A 65 -50.25 -11.03 22.14
CA ARG A 65 -49.76 -9.89 21.38
C ARG A 65 -49.97 -8.64 22.24
N ASN A 66 -49.02 -7.70 22.16
CA ASN A 66 -49.17 -6.22 22.22
C ASN A 66 -48.34 -5.51 23.28
N GLY A 67 -47.60 -4.50 22.79
CA GLY A 67 -47.18 -3.34 23.56
C GLY A 67 -45.84 -2.78 23.09
N PHE A 68 -45.84 -1.90 22.08
CA PHE A 68 -45.27 -0.54 22.11
C PHE A 68 -45.19 0.03 20.69
N ILE A 69 -46.05 1.01 20.43
CA ILE A 69 -45.99 1.92 19.29
C ILE A 69 -45.24 3.17 19.77
N ALA A 70 -44.16 3.54 19.11
CA ALA A 70 -43.60 4.88 19.15
C ALA A 70 -43.51 5.39 17.71
N GLN A 71 -44.26 6.44 17.40
CA GLN A 71 -44.23 7.16 16.13
C GLN A 71 -43.05 8.12 16.10
N SER A 72 -42.26 8.08 15.04
CA SER A 72 -41.31 9.12 14.61
C SER A 72 -41.56 9.44 13.13
N PRO A 73 -41.23 10.67 12.67
CA PRO A 73 -41.93 11.32 11.58
C PRO A 73 -41.52 10.83 10.18
N SER A 74 -42.52 10.90 9.29
CA SER A 74 -42.51 10.71 7.84
C SER A 74 -41.14 10.65 7.15
N VAL A 75 -40.66 9.43 6.92
CA VAL A 75 -39.70 9.12 5.85
C VAL A 75 -40.48 9.23 4.53
N SER A 76 -39.98 10.02 3.59
CA SER A 76 -40.50 10.03 2.23
C SER A 76 -40.41 8.62 1.65
N THR A 77 -41.55 8.01 1.36
CA THR A 77 -41.64 6.77 0.60
C THR A 77 -41.22 7.06 -0.84
N MET A 78 -39.92 7.08 -1.11
CA MET A 78 -39.46 6.84 -2.47
C MET A 78 -39.71 5.36 -2.78
N LEU A 79 -40.40 5.12 -3.89
CA LEU A 79 -40.68 3.80 -4.45
C LEU A 79 -39.41 2.96 -4.46
N THR A 80 -39.51 1.71 -4.01
CA THR A 80 -38.41 0.76 -3.82
C THR A 80 -37.85 0.17 -5.13
N THR A 81 -38.26 0.66 -6.30
CA THR A 81 -38.00 0.01 -7.60
C THR A 81 -37.90 1.01 -8.75
N SER A 82 -36.80 1.76 -8.85
CA SER A 82 -36.48 2.44 -10.12
C SER A 82 -35.13 1.96 -10.63
N CYS A 83 -35.16 1.08 -11.64
CA CYS A 83 -34.05 0.86 -12.55
C CYS A 83 -34.48 1.32 -13.95
N ALA A 84 -34.24 2.59 -14.26
CA ALA A 84 -34.74 3.21 -15.50
C ALA A 84 -33.67 3.31 -16.60
N ILE A 85 -32.39 3.34 -16.26
CA ILE A 85 -31.28 3.52 -17.22
C ILE A 85 -30.26 2.40 -16.98
N GLY A 86 -29.88 1.67 -18.03
CA GLY A 86 -28.84 0.63 -17.98
C GLY A 86 -29.31 -0.77 -17.57
N CYS A 87 -30.55 -0.95 -17.09
CA CYS A 87 -31.07 -2.28 -16.75
C CYS A 87 -31.48 -3.12 -17.97
N PRO A 88 -31.38 -4.46 -17.90
CA PRO A 88 -31.88 -5.39 -18.92
C PRO A 88 -33.35 -5.14 -19.29
N GLN A 89 -33.69 -5.33 -20.56
CA GLN A 89 -35.04 -5.22 -21.10
C GLN A 89 -35.50 -6.57 -21.66
N PRO A 90 -35.78 -7.57 -20.80
CA PRO A 90 -36.16 -8.90 -21.21
C PRO A 90 -37.59 -8.91 -21.77
N ASN A 91 -37.86 -9.85 -22.68
CA ASN A 91 -39.21 -10.05 -23.23
C ASN A 91 -40.13 -10.90 -22.33
N SER A 92 -39.59 -11.60 -21.32
CA SER A 92 -40.36 -12.38 -20.36
C SER A 92 -39.65 -12.50 -19.02
N ALA A 93 -40.42 -12.69 -17.95
CA ALA A 93 -39.90 -12.90 -16.59
C ALA A 93 -39.07 -14.19 -16.49
N ALA A 94 -39.44 -15.22 -17.25
CA ALA A 94 -38.74 -16.49 -17.31
C ALA A 94 -37.36 -16.37 -17.97
N THR A 95 -37.27 -15.72 -19.14
CA THR A 95 -36.01 -15.49 -19.85
C THR A 95 -35.05 -14.70 -18.98
N PHE A 96 -35.53 -13.67 -18.30
CA PHE A 96 -34.67 -12.89 -17.43
C PHE A 96 -34.14 -13.68 -16.23
N LEU A 97 -34.97 -14.53 -15.63
CA LEU A 97 -34.52 -15.39 -14.53
C LEU A 97 -33.44 -16.36 -15.01
N ASP A 98 -33.60 -16.93 -16.20
CA ASP A 98 -32.60 -17.81 -16.81
C ASP A 98 -31.28 -17.08 -17.09
N ASP A 99 -31.33 -15.85 -17.58
CA ASP A 99 -30.15 -15.00 -17.76
C ASP A 99 -29.49 -14.68 -16.41
N MET A 100 -30.27 -14.35 -15.37
CA MET A 100 -29.73 -14.11 -14.02
C MET A 100 -29.08 -15.36 -13.41
N LEU A 101 -29.68 -16.54 -13.59
CA LEU A 101 -29.12 -17.79 -13.06
C LEU A 101 -27.83 -18.23 -13.78
N ARG A 102 -27.59 -17.72 -15.01
CA ARG A 102 -26.42 -18.02 -15.82
C ARG A 102 -25.31 -16.97 -15.68
N ASP A 103 -25.68 -15.69 -15.75
CA ASP A 103 -24.71 -14.60 -16.00
C ASP A 103 -24.45 -13.72 -14.76
N TYR A 104 -25.21 -13.87 -13.67
CA TYR A 104 -25.04 -13.06 -12.47
C TYR A 104 -24.39 -13.87 -11.35
N GLU A 105 -23.36 -13.31 -10.72
CA GLU A 105 -22.69 -13.92 -9.58
C GLU A 105 -23.50 -13.75 -8.29
N THR A 106 -23.63 -14.83 -7.52
CA THR A 106 -24.22 -14.75 -6.17
C THR A 106 -23.10 -14.70 -5.13
N TYR A 107 -23.03 -13.59 -4.42
CA TYR A 107 -22.14 -13.43 -3.26
C TYR A 107 -22.93 -13.61 -1.96
N PRO A 108 -22.89 -14.79 -1.31
CA PRO A 108 -23.60 -15.03 -0.05
C PRO A 108 -22.85 -14.45 1.17
N TYR A 109 -22.00 -13.44 0.98
CA TYR A 109 -21.01 -12.98 1.97
C TYR A 109 -21.51 -11.84 2.87
N TYR A 110 -22.78 -11.46 2.75
CA TYR A 110 -23.45 -10.51 3.64
C TYR A 110 -24.96 -10.68 3.61
N TYR A 111 -25.60 -10.51 4.76
CA TYR A 111 -27.05 -10.54 4.90
C TYR A 111 -27.64 -9.11 4.91
N GLY A 112 -28.52 -8.80 3.97
CA GLY A 112 -29.17 -7.48 3.81
C GLY A 112 -28.81 -6.76 2.50
N VAL A 113 -29.23 -5.52 2.33
CA VAL A 113 -29.07 -4.74 1.08
C VAL A 113 -27.96 -3.70 1.24
N ILE A 114 -26.97 -3.74 0.34
CA ILE A 114 -25.88 -2.75 0.23
C ILE A 114 -25.91 -2.04 -1.14
N LYS A 115 -26.32 -2.72 -2.23
CA LYS A 115 -26.41 -2.19 -3.60
C LYS A 115 -27.85 -1.88 -4.02
N SER A 116 -27.99 -0.94 -4.96
CA SER A 116 -29.23 -0.68 -5.67
C SER A 116 -29.41 -1.67 -6.83
N PRO A 117 -30.64 -1.87 -7.35
CA PRO A 117 -30.87 -2.64 -8.57
C PRO A 117 -29.99 -2.20 -9.75
N GLU A 118 -29.78 -0.89 -9.92
CA GLU A 118 -28.92 -0.35 -10.98
C GLU A 118 -27.47 -0.81 -10.81
N MET A 119 -26.94 -0.77 -9.59
CA MET A 119 -25.57 -1.21 -9.33
C MET A 119 -25.41 -2.72 -9.53
N VAL A 120 -26.39 -3.52 -9.09
CA VAL A 120 -26.40 -4.98 -9.32
C VAL A 120 -26.43 -5.31 -10.81
N ALA A 121 -27.14 -4.52 -11.62
CA ALA A 121 -27.15 -4.70 -13.08
C ALA A 121 -25.80 -4.39 -13.73
N LYS A 122 -25.08 -3.38 -13.22
CA LYS A 122 -23.73 -3.00 -13.69
C LYS A 122 -22.67 -4.02 -13.29
N ASP A 123 -22.66 -4.41 -12.02
CA ASP A 123 -21.68 -5.37 -11.48
C ASP A 123 -21.98 -6.81 -11.89
N LYS A 124 -23.21 -7.09 -12.35
CA LYS A 124 -23.76 -8.44 -12.53
C LYS A 124 -23.56 -9.33 -11.30
N SER A 125 -23.60 -8.75 -10.11
CA SER A 125 -23.36 -9.49 -8.87
C SER A 125 -24.17 -8.93 -7.70
N GLY A 126 -24.53 -9.80 -6.76
CA GLY A 126 -25.20 -9.38 -5.53
C GLY A 126 -25.60 -10.57 -4.67
N ASN A 127 -26.09 -10.29 -3.46
CA ASN A 127 -26.67 -11.31 -2.62
C ASN A 127 -28.15 -11.58 -2.96
N ALA A 128 -28.80 -12.44 -2.18
CA ALA A 128 -30.22 -12.79 -2.37
C ALA A 128 -31.18 -11.59 -2.35
N PHE A 129 -30.93 -10.59 -1.49
CA PHE A 129 -31.78 -9.41 -1.41
C PHE A 129 -31.67 -8.54 -2.66
N GLU A 130 -30.46 -8.43 -3.18
CA GLU A 130 -30.09 -7.55 -4.28
C GLU A 130 -30.46 -8.12 -5.63
N LEU A 131 -30.18 -9.40 -5.87
CA LEU A 131 -30.61 -10.10 -7.07
C LEU A 131 -32.15 -10.17 -7.14
N ALA A 132 -32.82 -10.40 -6.01
CA ALA A 132 -34.28 -10.29 -5.94
C ALA A 132 -34.75 -8.86 -6.24
N SER A 133 -34.05 -7.82 -5.76
CA SER A 133 -34.43 -6.44 -6.03
C SER A 133 -34.24 -6.04 -7.50
N LEU A 134 -33.17 -6.49 -8.14
CA LEU A 134 -32.98 -6.33 -9.58
C LEU A 134 -34.08 -7.04 -10.36
N TYR A 135 -34.35 -8.32 -10.04
CA TYR A 135 -35.40 -9.08 -10.70
C TYR A 135 -36.75 -8.40 -10.59
N ALA A 136 -37.16 -8.02 -9.38
CA ALA A 136 -38.40 -7.29 -9.14
C ALA A 136 -38.47 -5.97 -9.91
N SER A 137 -37.39 -5.17 -9.89
CA SER A 137 -37.36 -3.89 -10.59
C SER A 137 -37.50 -4.03 -12.10
N VAL A 138 -36.83 -5.03 -12.71
CA VAL A 138 -36.85 -5.25 -14.16
C VAL A 138 -38.21 -5.78 -14.61
N ILE A 139 -38.78 -6.79 -13.94
CA ILE A 139 -40.08 -7.35 -14.34
C ILE A 139 -41.23 -6.35 -14.18
N ASP A 140 -41.16 -5.48 -13.17
CA ASP A 140 -42.14 -4.43 -12.90
C ASP A 140 -42.04 -3.31 -13.95
N THR A 141 -40.83 -2.80 -14.20
CA THR A 141 -40.59 -1.73 -15.19
C THR A 141 -40.95 -2.16 -16.62
N ASN A 142 -40.76 -3.45 -16.94
CA ASN A 142 -41.11 -4.03 -18.25
C ASN A 142 -42.57 -4.54 -18.31
N ASN A 143 -43.40 -4.32 -17.27
CA ASN A 143 -44.80 -4.77 -17.20
C ASN A 143 -44.99 -6.29 -17.43
N LEU A 144 -44.05 -7.11 -16.97
CA LEU A 144 -44.07 -8.57 -17.15
C LEU A 144 -44.89 -9.30 -16.08
N VAL A 145 -45.30 -8.60 -15.01
CA VAL A 145 -46.06 -9.13 -13.88
C VAL A 145 -47.21 -8.20 -13.48
N PHE A 146 -48.26 -8.75 -12.88
CA PHE A 146 -49.32 -7.96 -12.22
C PHE A 146 -48.96 -7.57 -10.78
N ASP A 147 -48.22 -8.44 -10.10
CA ASP A 147 -47.81 -8.21 -8.72
C ASP A 147 -46.56 -9.03 -8.39
N TRP A 148 -45.83 -8.59 -7.37
CA TRP A 148 -44.61 -9.22 -6.88
C TRP A 148 -44.41 -8.86 -5.41
N ARG A 149 -43.74 -9.68 -4.61
CA ARG A 149 -43.38 -9.33 -3.23
C ARG A 149 -42.20 -10.16 -2.77
N TYR A 150 -41.38 -9.60 -1.89
CA TYR A 150 -40.37 -10.38 -1.20
C TYR A 150 -41.05 -11.35 -0.23
N ALA A 151 -40.50 -12.55 -0.13
CA ALA A 151 -40.79 -13.53 0.89
C ALA A 151 -39.54 -13.74 1.74
N PHE A 152 -39.66 -13.49 3.05
CA PHE A 152 -38.59 -13.67 4.03
C PHE A 152 -38.91 -14.88 4.89
N GLY A 153 -38.01 -15.86 4.91
CA GLY A 153 -38.21 -17.10 5.66
C GLY A 153 -36.90 -17.79 6.01
N ARG A 154 -37.00 -18.91 6.72
CA ARG A 154 -35.86 -19.78 6.98
C ARG A 154 -35.90 -20.94 5.98
N ILE A 155 -34.77 -21.29 5.39
CA ILE A 155 -34.66 -22.39 4.44
C ILE A 155 -33.79 -23.50 5.02
N GLN A 156 -33.92 -24.71 4.48
CA GLN A 156 -33.16 -25.88 4.87
C GLN A 156 -32.53 -26.53 3.63
N LEU A 157 -31.24 -26.83 3.76
CA LEU A 157 -30.42 -27.56 2.78
C LEU A 157 -29.79 -28.79 3.41
N THR A 158 -29.42 -29.76 2.58
CA THR A 158 -28.48 -30.82 2.94
C THR A 158 -27.04 -30.31 2.93
N GLY A 159 -26.12 -31.09 3.50
CA GLY A 159 -24.68 -30.82 3.41
C GLY A 159 -24.16 -30.68 1.96
N GLU A 160 -24.62 -31.52 1.04
CA GLU A 160 -24.25 -31.42 -0.38
C GLU A 160 -24.79 -30.15 -1.05
N GLN A 161 -26.04 -29.79 -0.77
CA GLN A 161 -26.64 -28.59 -1.35
C GLN A 161 -25.94 -27.30 -0.88
N VAL A 162 -25.53 -27.22 0.40
CA VAL A 162 -24.85 -26.01 0.88
C VAL A 162 -23.42 -25.90 0.33
N LYS A 163 -22.73 -27.03 0.15
CA LYS A 163 -21.44 -27.08 -0.54
C LYS A 163 -21.54 -26.54 -1.96
N GLU A 164 -22.50 -27.05 -2.74
CA GLU A 164 -22.73 -26.60 -4.11
C GLU A 164 -23.17 -25.13 -4.18
N PHE A 165 -24.02 -24.69 -3.24
CA PHE A 165 -24.46 -23.30 -3.18
C PHE A 165 -23.32 -22.32 -2.85
N VAL A 166 -22.43 -22.68 -1.93
CA VAL A 166 -21.30 -21.82 -1.53
C VAL A 166 -20.10 -21.98 -2.47
N GLY A 167 -19.90 -23.13 -3.11
CA GLY A 167 -18.73 -23.42 -3.94
C GLY A 167 -17.53 -23.90 -3.14
N VAL A 168 -17.73 -24.82 -2.19
CA VAL A 168 -16.67 -25.44 -1.37
C VAL A 168 -16.91 -26.94 -1.24
N ASP A 169 -15.89 -27.74 -0.93
CA ASP A 169 -16.03 -29.20 -0.76
C ASP A 169 -16.37 -29.63 0.68
N ASN A 170 -16.42 -28.68 1.63
CA ASN A 170 -16.70 -28.92 3.04
C ASN A 170 -17.97 -28.18 3.50
N ALA A 171 -18.98 -28.94 3.92
CA ALA A 171 -20.27 -28.39 4.35
C ALA A 171 -20.17 -27.55 5.63
N MET A 172 -19.23 -27.88 6.53
CA MET A 172 -18.99 -27.10 7.75
C MET A 172 -18.39 -25.74 7.41
N GLU A 173 -17.42 -25.71 6.50
CA GLU A 173 -16.79 -24.48 6.04
C GLU A 173 -17.83 -23.56 5.37
N ALA A 174 -18.69 -24.13 4.51
CA ALA A 174 -19.82 -23.43 3.91
C ALA A 174 -20.75 -22.81 4.95
N ALA A 175 -21.11 -23.57 5.99
CA ALA A 175 -21.99 -23.11 7.06
C ALA A 175 -21.33 -22.02 7.92
N ASN A 176 -20.04 -22.14 8.23
CA ASN A 176 -19.28 -21.13 8.96
C ASN A 176 -19.20 -19.81 8.19
N LEU A 177 -18.97 -19.88 6.87
CA LEU A 177 -18.95 -18.72 6.00
C LEU A 177 -20.29 -17.99 6.00
N LEU A 178 -21.40 -18.71 5.76
CA LEU A 178 -22.74 -18.14 5.78
C LEU A 178 -23.09 -17.54 7.15
N ASN A 179 -22.68 -18.19 8.24
CA ASN A 179 -22.91 -17.69 9.59
C ASN A 179 -22.15 -16.40 9.85
N THR A 180 -20.87 -16.37 9.48
CA THR A 180 -19.99 -15.22 9.59
C THR A 180 -20.52 -14.03 8.77
N SER A 181 -21.17 -14.32 7.65
CA SER A 181 -21.84 -13.37 6.75
C SER A 181 -23.19 -12.86 7.26
N GLY A 182 -23.66 -13.32 8.42
CA GLY A 182 -24.86 -12.81 9.10
C GLY A 182 -26.16 -13.57 8.80
N TYR A 183 -26.12 -14.70 8.08
CA TYR A 183 -27.33 -15.46 7.71
C TYR A 183 -28.00 -16.21 8.89
N SER A 184 -27.42 -16.13 10.09
CA SER A 184 -27.93 -16.75 11.32
C SER A 184 -28.13 -18.26 11.15
N VAL A 185 -27.03 -18.95 10.85
CA VAL A 185 -27.01 -20.36 10.48
C VAL A 185 -27.22 -21.24 11.71
N SER A 186 -27.94 -22.34 11.54
CA SER A 186 -28.05 -23.42 12.51
C SER A 186 -28.05 -24.75 11.77
N GLY A 187 -27.56 -25.82 12.39
CA GLY A 187 -27.56 -27.12 11.73
C GLY A 187 -27.47 -28.29 12.70
N SER A 188 -27.43 -29.48 12.12
CA SER A 188 -27.20 -30.73 12.85
C SER A 188 -26.14 -31.59 12.18
N VAL A 189 -25.32 -32.23 13.02
CA VAL A 189 -24.26 -33.15 12.60
C VAL A 189 -24.65 -34.61 12.83
N ASP A 190 -24.09 -35.52 12.03
CA ASP A 190 -24.18 -36.97 12.25
C ASP A 190 -23.28 -37.43 13.42
N THR A 191 -23.24 -38.74 13.68
CA THR A 191 -22.40 -39.34 14.74
C THR A 191 -20.90 -39.20 14.50
N GLN A 192 -20.48 -38.87 13.29
CA GLN A 192 -19.10 -38.66 12.87
C GLN A 192 -18.73 -37.16 12.87
N GLY A 193 -19.68 -36.28 13.18
CA GLY A 193 -19.49 -34.83 13.20
C GLY A 193 -19.69 -34.14 11.85
N ASN A 194 -20.13 -34.85 10.80
CA ASN A 194 -20.38 -34.25 9.50
C ASN A 194 -21.70 -33.48 9.49
N LEU A 195 -21.72 -32.28 8.90
CA LEU A 195 -22.93 -31.48 8.77
C LEU A 195 -23.92 -32.12 7.79
N VAL A 196 -25.10 -32.51 8.28
CA VAL A 196 -26.12 -33.20 7.47
C VAL A 196 -27.22 -32.23 7.02
N ILE A 197 -27.61 -31.33 7.92
CA ILE A 197 -28.68 -30.35 7.71
C ILE A 197 -28.17 -28.99 8.10
N VAL A 198 -28.42 -28.00 7.25
CA VAL A 198 -28.18 -26.59 7.52
C VAL A 198 -29.46 -25.79 7.30
N GLN A 199 -29.71 -24.82 8.18
CA GLN A 199 -30.84 -23.91 8.10
C GLN A 199 -30.39 -22.48 8.34
N PHE A 200 -30.89 -21.54 7.54
CA PHE A 200 -30.55 -20.13 7.66
C PHE A 200 -31.64 -19.23 7.10
N ASN A 201 -31.58 -17.94 7.44
CA ASN A 201 -32.55 -16.95 6.97
C ASN A 201 -32.28 -16.59 5.51
N HIS A 202 -33.31 -16.53 4.68
CA HIS A 202 -33.18 -16.27 3.25
C HIS A 202 -34.34 -15.42 2.73
N VAL A 203 -34.14 -14.80 1.58
CA VAL A 203 -35.15 -14.02 0.86
C VAL A 203 -35.26 -14.51 -0.58
N TRP A 204 -36.50 -14.61 -1.05
CA TRP A 204 -36.83 -14.86 -2.45
C TRP A 204 -38.03 -13.99 -2.85
N LEU A 205 -38.50 -14.13 -4.09
CA LEU A 205 -39.68 -13.41 -4.57
C LEU A 205 -40.87 -14.32 -4.77
N GLN A 206 -42.05 -13.77 -4.51
CA GLN A 206 -43.31 -14.26 -5.03
C GLN A 206 -43.75 -13.35 -6.15
N VAL A 207 -44.00 -13.90 -7.33
CA VAL A 207 -44.41 -13.16 -8.52
C VAL A 207 -45.74 -13.68 -9.05
N LYS A 208 -46.52 -12.79 -9.64
CA LYS A 208 -47.80 -13.10 -10.27
C LYS A 208 -47.76 -12.59 -11.70
N GLU A 209 -47.57 -13.51 -12.64
CA GLU A 209 -47.43 -13.18 -14.06
C GLU A 209 -48.71 -12.57 -14.65
N THR A 210 -48.56 -11.85 -15.76
CA THR A 210 -49.70 -11.33 -16.52
C THR A 210 -50.54 -12.44 -17.17
N SER A 211 -49.94 -13.62 -17.38
CA SER A 211 -50.56 -14.81 -17.98
C SER A 211 -51.29 -15.72 -16.98
N SER A 212 -51.09 -15.54 -15.66
CA SER A 212 -51.59 -16.45 -14.62
C SER A 212 -51.95 -15.73 -13.33
N SER A 213 -53.04 -16.17 -12.66
CA SER A 213 -53.45 -15.58 -11.37
C SER A 213 -52.75 -16.18 -10.14
N SER A 214 -51.88 -17.18 -10.33
CA SER A 214 -51.20 -17.89 -9.24
C SER A 214 -49.89 -17.22 -8.85
N TRP A 215 -49.54 -17.28 -7.57
CA TRP A 215 -48.22 -16.89 -7.10
C TRP A 215 -47.20 -17.96 -7.45
N VAL A 216 -46.08 -17.55 -8.04
CA VAL A 216 -44.90 -18.38 -8.32
C VAL A 216 -43.78 -17.88 -7.44
N ASP A 217 -43.11 -18.78 -6.72
CA ASP A 217 -41.88 -18.42 -6.00
C ASP A 217 -40.70 -18.47 -6.98
N VAL A 218 -39.87 -17.43 -6.97
CA VAL A 218 -38.66 -17.32 -7.81
C VAL A 218 -37.49 -16.82 -6.96
N ASP A 219 -36.32 -17.39 -7.19
CA ASP A 219 -35.10 -17.04 -6.47
C ASP A 219 -33.93 -16.92 -7.47
N PRO A 220 -33.57 -15.69 -7.88
CA PRO A 220 -32.47 -15.48 -8.83
C PRO A 220 -31.08 -15.73 -8.21
N SER A 221 -30.99 -15.93 -6.89
CA SER A 221 -29.72 -16.10 -6.19
C SER A 221 -29.31 -17.56 -6.01
N PHE A 222 -30.25 -18.50 -6.04
CA PHE A 222 -30.01 -19.88 -5.67
C PHE A 222 -29.48 -20.72 -6.84
N LYS A 223 -28.16 -20.71 -7.02
CA LYS A 223 -27.40 -21.40 -8.09
C LYS A 223 -26.17 -22.12 -7.52
N GLY A 224 -25.64 -23.08 -8.27
CA GLY A 224 -24.42 -23.79 -7.90
C GLY A 224 -23.18 -22.98 -8.28
N HIS A 225 -22.05 -23.21 -7.62
CA HIS A 225 -20.79 -22.54 -7.94
C HIS A 225 -19.65 -23.54 -8.08
N THR A 226 -18.75 -23.26 -9.02
CA THR A 226 -17.53 -24.05 -9.21
C THR A 226 -16.64 -23.98 -7.97
N ILE A 227 -15.83 -25.02 -7.75
CA ILE A 227 -14.77 -25.02 -6.75
C ILE A 227 -13.46 -24.81 -7.51
N PRO A 228 -12.79 -23.65 -7.36
CA PRO A 228 -11.53 -23.39 -8.04
C PRO A 228 -10.45 -24.42 -7.71
N ASP A 229 -9.58 -24.68 -8.69
CA ASP A 229 -8.32 -25.39 -8.46
C ASP A 229 -7.24 -24.40 -8.03
N VAL A 230 -6.27 -24.88 -7.25
CA VAL A 230 -5.10 -24.07 -6.87
C VAL A 230 -4.18 -24.00 -8.08
N VAL A 231 -3.88 -22.77 -8.50
CA VAL A 231 -2.93 -22.50 -9.58
C VAL A 231 -1.86 -21.56 -9.03
N ASP A 232 -0.69 -22.13 -8.77
CA ASP A 232 0.50 -21.35 -8.41
C ASP A 232 1.43 -21.28 -9.63
N LEU A 233 1.27 -20.21 -10.40
CA LEU A 233 2.07 -19.97 -11.60
C LEU A 233 3.57 -19.89 -11.29
N ASN A 234 3.93 -19.29 -10.14
CA ASN A 234 5.32 -19.12 -9.75
C ASN A 234 5.97 -20.47 -9.43
N ALA A 235 5.27 -21.32 -8.68
CA ALA A 235 5.72 -22.69 -8.45
C ALA A 235 5.85 -23.48 -9.78
N GLN A 236 4.92 -23.29 -10.72
CA GLN A 236 4.99 -23.92 -12.05
C GLN A 236 6.16 -23.41 -12.90
N ALA A 237 6.52 -22.15 -12.75
CA ALA A 237 7.69 -21.54 -13.37
C ALA A 237 9.02 -21.94 -12.69
N GLY A 238 8.96 -22.63 -11.55
CA GLY A 238 10.14 -23.08 -10.80
C GLY A 238 10.72 -22.02 -9.86
N VAL A 239 9.94 -21.01 -9.49
CA VAL A 239 10.35 -20.00 -8.51
C VAL A 239 10.43 -20.64 -7.12
N ASP A 240 11.52 -20.33 -6.40
CA ASP A 240 11.74 -20.77 -5.03
C ASP A 240 11.25 -19.70 -4.04
N SER A 241 10.17 -20.02 -3.31
CA SER A 241 9.57 -19.13 -2.31
C SER A 241 10.36 -19.03 -0.99
N THR A 242 11.46 -19.75 -0.79
CA THR A 242 12.34 -19.53 0.39
C THR A 242 13.62 -18.78 0.05
N ALA A 243 13.92 -18.60 -1.24
CA ALA A 243 15.18 -18.02 -1.72
C ALA A 243 15.54 -16.66 -1.07
N LEU A 244 14.55 -15.79 -0.82
CA LEU A 244 14.77 -14.52 -0.13
C LEU A 244 15.29 -14.72 1.30
N LEU A 245 14.61 -15.56 2.08
CA LEU A 245 14.98 -15.82 3.47
C LEU A 245 16.32 -16.55 3.55
N ASP A 246 16.54 -17.52 2.66
CA ASP A 246 17.79 -18.28 2.58
C ASP A 246 18.99 -17.36 2.30
N GLN A 247 18.86 -16.45 1.33
CA GLN A 247 19.94 -15.51 0.99
C GLN A 247 20.15 -14.45 2.09
N LEU A 248 19.08 -13.93 2.70
CA LEU A 248 19.19 -13.02 3.84
C LEU A 248 19.85 -13.70 5.05
N SER A 249 19.55 -14.96 5.31
CA SER A 249 20.21 -15.73 6.36
C SER A 249 21.69 -15.98 6.03
N ALA A 250 22.01 -16.37 4.79
CA ALA A 250 23.38 -16.65 4.38
C ALA A 250 24.32 -15.43 4.50
N THR A 251 23.78 -14.22 4.43
CA THR A 251 24.54 -12.96 4.66
C THR A 251 24.62 -12.53 6.12
N GLY A 252 23.95 -13.25 7.04
CA GLY A 252 23.84 -12.90 8.44
C GLY A 252 22.88 -11.73 8.72
N ALA A 253 22.07 -11.32 7.73
CA ALA A 253 21.13 -10.19 7.87
C ALA A 253 20.04 -10.45 8.92
N LEU A 254 19.78 -11.73 9.23
CA LEU A 254 18.79 -12.19 10.21
C LEU A 254 19.41 -12.54 11.58
N ASP A 255 20.75 -12.58 11.69
CA ASP A 255 21.47 -13.13 12.86
C ASP A 255 21.70 -12.09 13.97
N ASN A 256 20.64 -11.39 14.39
CA ASN A 256 20.74 -10.37 15.43
C ASN A 256 19.87 -10.68 16.67
N PRO A 257 20.49 -10.90 17.85
CA PRO A 257 19.76 -11.25 19.08
C PRO A 257 18.87 -10.12 19.62
N ASN A 258 19.04 -8.89 19.15
CA ASN A 258 18.25 -7.73 19.58
C ASN A 258 17.03 -7.47 18.69
N GLY A 259 16.75 -8.33 17.70
CA GLY A 259 15.63 -8.13 16.78
C GLY A 259 15.89 -7.07 15.72
N ILE A 260 17.14 -6.92 15.29
CA ILE A 260 17.55 -5.89 14.32
C ILE A 260 17.94 -6.57 13.01
N MET A 261 17.20 -6.26 11.96
CA MET A 261 17.53 -6.68 10.61
C MET A 261 18.38 -5.58 9.95
N LEU A 262 19.54 -5.96 9.42
CA LEU A 262 20.35 -5.08 8.58
C LEU A 262 19.96 -5.33 7.12
N PRO A 263 19.27 -4.39 6.47
CA PRO A 263 18.74 -4.66 5.15
C PRO A 263 19.83 -4.72 4.08
N ASP A 264 19.73 -5.76 3.24
CA ASP A 264 20.41 -5.84 1.95
C ASP A 264 19.35 -5.91 0.86
N ILE A 265 19.01 -4.75 0.31
CA ILE A 265 17.99 -4.63 -0.72
C ILE A 265 18.38 -5.35 -2.02
N SER A 266 19.68 -5.56 -2.26
CA SER A 266 20.16 -6.19 -3.48
C SER A 266 19.76 -7.66 -3.55
N ILE A 267 19.63 -8.33 -2.39
CA ILE A 267 19.11 -9.70 -2.30
C ILE A 267 17.64 -9.74 -2.71
N ALA A 268 16.82 -8.82 -2.19
CA ALA A 268 15.40 -8.75 -2.54
C ALA A 268 15.20 -8.41 -4.02
N GLU A 269 16.06 -7.55 -4.59
CA GLU A 269 16.04 -7.23 -6.02
C GLU A 269 16.46 -8.41 -6.88
N GLU A 270 17.55 -9.11 -6.52
CA GLU A 270 18.08 -10.28 -7.22
C GLU A 270 17.09 -11.45 -7.22
N VAL A 271 16.48 -11.76 -6.07
CA VAL A 271 15.43 -12.79 -5.97
C VAL A 271 14.25 -12.40 -6.85
N SER A 272 13.78 -11.16 -6.75
CA SER A 272 12.68 -10.67 -7.57
C SER A 272 12.99 -10.69 -9.07
N ASP A 273 14.21 -10.39 -9.50
CA ASP A 273 14.62 -10.41 -10.92
C ASP A 273 14.75 -11.84 -11.45
N ASN A 274 15.30 -12.75 -10.64
CA ASN A 274 15.36 -14.16 -10.99
C ASN A 274 13.97 -14.77 -11.15
N SER A 275 13.05 -14.47 -10.22
CA SER A 275 11.69 -14.98 -10.34
C SER A 275 10.95 -14.41 -11.55
N GLN A 276 11.14 -13.11 -11.84
CA GLN A 276 10.63 -12.48 -13.06
C GLN A 276 11.11 -13.20 -14.33
N ALA A 277 12.40 -13.54 -14.39
CA ALA A 277 12.98 -14.27 -15.52
C ALA A 277 12.37 -15.67 -15.67
N LEU A 278 12.25 -16.43 -14.58
CA LEU A 278 11.67 -17.78 -14.58
C LEU A 278 10.20 -17.78 -15.06
N VAL A 279 9.39 -16.85 -14.55
CA VAL A 279 7.99 -16.72 -14.97
C VAL A 279 7.90 -16.27 -16.43
N GLY A 280 8.75 -15.33 -16.86
CA GLY A 280 8.84 -14.91 -18.25
C GLY A 280 9.17 -16.06 -19.20
N ASP A 281 10.16 -16.89 -18.86
CA ASP A 281 10.55 -18.08 -19.63
C ASP A 281 9.42 -19.11 -19.67
N TYR A 282 8.74 -19.33 -18.54
CA TYR A 282 7.58 -20.23 -18.46
C TYR A 282 6.45 -19.79 -19.39
N LEU A 283 6.08 -18.50 -19.38
CA LEU A 283 5.02 -17.98 -20.25
C LEU A 283 5.43 -18.04 -21.74
N GLN A 284 6.70 -17.75 -22.05
CA GLN A 284 7.22 -17.88 -23.41
C GLN A 284 7.15 -19.33 -23.92
N ALA A 285 7.34 -20.32 -23.05
CA ALA A 285 7.19 -21.73 -23.37
C ALA A 285 5.73 -22.18 -23.48
N ASN A 286 4.79 -21.45 -22.86
CA ASN A 286 3.37 -21.79 -22.75
C ASN A 286 2.47 -20.73 -23.38
N GLN A 287 2.74 -20.33 -24.63
CA GLN A 287 2.07 -19.22 -25.35
C GLN A 287 0.56 -19.39 -25.56
N ASN A 288 0.00 -20.57 -25.29
CA ASN A 288 -1.43 -20.84 -25.38
C ASN A 288 -2.15 -20.68 -24.03
N LEU A 289 -1.44 -20.40 -22.94
CA LEU A 289 -2.07 -20.13 -21.65
C LEU A 289 -2.93 -18.87 -21.74
N THR A 290 -4.16 -18.99 -21.27
CA THR A 290 -5.10 -17.88 -21.14
C THR A 290 -5.17 -17.40 -19.70
N TYR A 291 -5.71 -16.20 -19.49
CA TYR A 291 -5.94 -15.68 -18.14
C TYR A 291 -6.79 -16.64 -17.31
N ASP A 292 -7.85 -17.19 -17.92
CA ASP A 292 -8.77 -18.14 -17.29
C ASP A 292 -8.08 -19.47 -16.88
N ASP A 293 -6.95 -19.82 -17.53
CA ASP A 293 -6.16 -20.99 -17.15
C ASP A 293 -5.28 -20.73 -15.91
N VAL A 294 -4.95 -19.47 -15.64
CA VAL A 294 -4.02 -19.06 -14.56
C VAL A 294 -4.78 -18.53 -13.34
N ILE A 295 -5.95 -17.92 -13.56
CA ILE A 295 -6.78 -17.31 -12.52
C ILE A 295 -8.09 -18.06 -12.43
N SER A 296 -8.08 -19.05 -11.53
CA SER A 296 -9.28 -19.81 -11.23
C SER A 296 -10.10 -19.08 -10.17
N THR A 297 -11.17 -18.42 -10.60
CA THR A 297 -12.17 -17.82 -9.69
C THR A 297 -13.43 -18.69 -9.64
N ARG A 298 -14.12 -18.60 -8.50
CA ARG A 298 -15.44 -19.22 -8.31
C ARG A 298 -16.42 -18.61 -9.31
N SER A 299 -17.14 -19.46 -10.04
CA SER A 299 -18.11 -19.03 -11.06
C SER A 299 -19.46 -19.72 -10.87
N PRO A 300 -20.58 -19.05 -11.22
CA PRO A 300 -21.92 -19.58 -11.02
C PRO A 300 -22.32 -20.49 -12.18
N TYR A 301 -23.14 -21.50 -11.92
CA TYR A 301 -23.77 -22.31 -12.96
C TYR A 301 -25.18 -22.79 -12.58
N ARG A 302 -25.99 -23.00 -13.61
CA ARG A 302 -27.40 -23.39 -13.47
C ARG A 302 -27.55 -24.91 -13.22
N ALA A 303 -27.34 -25.34 -11.98
CA ALA A 303 -27.62 -26.72 -11.58
C ALA A 303 -28.67 -26.87 -10.47
N MET A 304 -28.72 -25.92 -9.53
CA MET A 304 -29.60 -26.04 -8.37
C MET A 304 -31.06 -25.67 -8.69
N TYR A 305 -31.30 -24.51 -9.31
CA TYR A 305 -32.64 -24.04 -9.62
C TYR A 305 -32.96 -24.17 -11.11
N LEU A 306 -34.04 -24.90 -11.42
CA LEU A 306 -34.49 -25.15 -12.79
C LEU A 306 -35.20 -23.94 -13.43
N GLY A 307 -35.28 -22.80 -12.74
CA GLY A 307 -35.83 -21.55 -13.26
C GLY A 307 -37.34 -21.43 -13.07
N PHE A 308 -37.96 -20.57 -13.88
CA PHE A 308 -39.30 -20.05 -13.64
C PHE A 308 -40.37 -21.15 -13.59
N GLY A 309 -41.31 -21.04 -12.64
CA GLY A 309 -42.42 -21.99 -12.49
C GLY A 309 -42.03 -23.34 -11.89
N GLN A 310 -40.74 -23.60 -11.68
CA GLN A 310 -40.25 -24.79 -11.00
C GLN A 310 -40.22 -24.59 -9.48
N PRO A 311 -40.36 -25.66 -8.68
CA PRO A 311 -40.18 -25.57 -7.23
C PRO A 311 -38.78 -25.04 -6.88
N LEU A 312 -38.71 -24.21 -5.83
CA LEU A 312 -37.44 -23.76 -5.29
C LEU A 312 -36.60 -24.96 -4.80
N PRO A 313 -35.27 -24.92 -4.94
CA PRO A 313 -34.38 -26.08 -4.71
C PRO A 313 -34.07 -26.36 -3.23
N TYR A 314 -34.92 -25.90 -2.32
CA TYR A 314 -34.73 -25.99 -0.87
C TYR A 314 -36.05 -26.15 -0.13
N THR A 315 -35.96 -26.65 1.09
CA THR A 315 -37.15 -26.79 1.95
C THR A 315 -37.37 -25.51 2.75
N LYS A 316 -38.57 -24.95 2.71
CA LYS A 316 -38.97 -23.80 3.54
C LYS A 316 -39.30 -24.28 4.95
N VAL A 317 -38.70 -23.66 5.95
CA VAL A 317 -38.94 -23.96 7.37
C VAL A 317 -39.93 -22.93 7.92
N GLY A 318 -41.13 -23.40 8.24
CA GLY A 318 -42.22 -22.54 8.71
C GLY A 318 -42.91 -21.74 7.59
N THR A 319 -43.66 -20.71 7.97
CA THR A 319 -44.37 -19.84 7.01
C THR A 319 -43.57 -18.55 6.79
N PRO A 320 -43.21 -18.19 5.54
CA PRO A 320 -42.51 -16.94 5.26
C PRO A 320 -43.41 -15.73 5.52
N SER A 321 -42.80 -14.63 5.94
CA SER A 321 -43.42 -13.31 5.91
C SER A 321 -43.28 -12.69 4.52
N THR A 322 -44.17 -11.78 4.13
CA THR A 322 -44.10 -11.14 2.81
C THR A 322 -44.17 -9.62 2.92
N SER A 323 -43.45 -8.91 2.05
CA SER A 323 -43.43 -7.44 2.00
C SER A 323 -43.01 -6.94 0.61
N LYS A 324 -43.39 -5.71 0.27
CA LYS A 324 -42.87 -4.96 -0.89
C LYS A 324 -41.61 -4.15 -0.57
N THR A 325 -41.24 -4.09 0.71
CA THR A 325 -40.13 -3.27 1.21
C THR A 325 -39.27 -4.05 2.20
N PHE A 326 -38.03 -3.61 2.35
CA PHE A 326 -37.12 -4.10 3.37
C PHE A 326 -37.38 -3.42 4.72
N ALA A 327 -37.30 -4.19 5.80
CA ALA A 327 -37.29 -3.65 7.16
C ALA A 327 -35.92 -3.02 7.45
N SER A 328 -35.85 -2.12 8.44
CA SER A 328 -34.60 -1.41 8.75
C SER A 328 -33.44 -2.33 9.14
N ASN A 329 -33.70 -3.54 9.64
CA ASN A 329 -32.67 -4.53 9.98
C ASN A 329 -32.08 -5.27 8.76
N HIS A 330 -32.64 -5.07 7.56
CA HIS A 330 -32.10 -5.58 6.31
C HIS A 330 -31.33 -4.50 5.53
N LEU A 331 -31.25 -3.27 6.03
CA LEU A 331 -30.64 -2.15 5.33
C LEU A 331 -29.28 -1.84 5.96
N HIS A 332 -28.22 -1.95 5.18
CA HIS A 332 -26.91 -1.48 5.60
C HIS A 332 -26.81 0.02 5.44
N LYS A 333 -26.13 0.66 6.39
CA LYS A 333 -26.02 2.12 6.46
C LYS A 333 -24.60 2.52 6.83
N ILE A 334 -24.22 3.71 6.43
CA ILE A 334 -23.10 4.43 7.01
C ILE A 334 -23.62 5.64 7.77
N ARG A 335 -22.92 6.02 8.82
CA ARG A 335 -23.12 7.27 9.53
C ARG A 335 -21.83 8.06 9.46
N VAL A 336 -21.91 9.23 8.86
CA VAL A 336 -20.79 10.18 8.76
C VAL A 336 -20.93 11.22 9.87
N THR A 337 -19.90 11.33 10.70
CA THR A 337 -19.82 12.35 11.76
C THR A 337 -18.56 13.19 11.61
N MET A 338 -18.71 14.51 11.68
CA MET A 338 -17.59 15.45 11.64
C MET A 338 -18.04 16.84 12.08
N GLY A 339 -17.36 17.43 13.08
CA GLY A 339 -17.60 18.82 13.50
C GLY A 339 -19.08 19.17 13.70
N GLY A 340 -19.83 18.43 14.53
CA GLY A 340 -21.28 18.65 14.73
C GLY A 340 -22.20 18.12 13.61
N MET A 341 -21.65 17.64 12.49
CA MET A 341 -22.37 16.83 11.51
C MET A 341 -22.60 15.42 12.09
N ASN A 342 -23.80 14.88 11.91
CA ASN A 342 -24.15 13.49 12.18
C ASN A 342 -25.25 13.05 11.21
N HIS A 343 -24.88 12.36 10.14
CA HIS A 343 -25.79 12.01 9.06
C HIS A 343 -25.71 10.53 8.71
N THR A 344 -26.86 9.84 8.68
CA THR A 344 -26.94 8.42 8.37
C THR A 344 -27.51 8.22 6.96
N LEU A 345 -26.81 7.44 6.15
CA LEU A 345 -27.11 7.14 4.75
C LEU A 345 -27.29 5.63 4.58
N GLU A 346 -28.31 5.21 3.85
CA GLU A 346 -28.39 3.81 3.39
C GLU A 346 -27.37 3.59 2.29
N LEU A 347 -26.58 2.52 2.38
CA LEU A 347 -25.52 2.22 1.41
C LEU A 347 -26.06 2.09 0.00
N ARG A 348 -27.21 1.44 -0.18
CA ARG A 348 -27.86 1.26 -1.48
C ARG A 348 -28.15 2.58 -2.23
N ASN A 349 -28.20 3.70 -1.52
CA ASN A 349 -28.48 5.02 -2.12
C ASN A 349 -27.20 5.79 -2.47
N VAL A 350 -26.03 5.34 -2.01
CA VAL A 350 -24.74 6.04 -2.16
C VAL A 350 -23.65 5.20 -2.83
N ILE A 351 -23.72 3.87 -2.77
CA ILE A 351 -22.91 3.00 -3.63
C ILE A 351 -23.20 3.35 -5.10
N GLY A 352 -22.15 3.47 -5.91
CA GLY A 352 -22.23 3.95 -7.29
C GLY A 352 -22.16 5.48 -7.44
N LYS A 353 -22.16 6.23 -6.33
CA LYS A 353 -22.07 7.71 -6.33
C LYS A 353 -20.77 8.16 -5.71
N ARG A 354 -20.31 9.34 -6.13
CA ARG A 354 -19.21 10.04 -5.50
C ARG A 354 -19.67 10.67 -4.19
N LEU A 355 -19.13 10.19 -3.08
CA LEU A 355 -19.38 10.72 -1.74
C LEU A 355 -18.18 11.54 -1.29
N THR A 356 -18.40 12.79 -0.91
CA THR A 356 -17.32 13.73 -0.56
C THR A 356 -17.64 14.57 0.65
N VAL A 357 -16.59 14.97 1.34
CA VAL A 357 -16.58 16.07 2.29
C VAL A 357 -15.77 17.20 1.68
N SER A 358 -16.41 18.36 1.55
CA SER A 358 -15.79 19.60 1.06
C SER A 358 -16.22 20.77 1.94
N TYR A 359 -15.65 21.95 1.72
CA TYR A 359 -15.88 23.11 2.59
C TYR A 359 -16.49 24.30 1.84
N GLU A 360 -17.31 25.06 2.54
CA GLU A 360 -17.86 26.34 2.06
C GLU A 360 -17.66 27.42 3.13
N GLY A 361 -17.57 28.70 2.74
CA GLY A 361 -17.46 29.80 3.70
C GLY A 361 -18.60 29.80 4.71
N ALA A 362 -18.28 29.85 6.01
CA ALA A 362 -19.24 29.73 7.10
C ALA A 362 -20.30 30.84 7.07
N THR A 363 -19.87 32.07 6.80
CA THR A 363 -20.74 33.24 6.66
C THR A 363 -20.69 33.83 5.25
N SER A 364 -21.59 34.77 4.94
CA SER A 364 -21.51 35.52 3.68
C SER A 364 -20.24 36.37 3.60
N ALA A 365 -19.69 36.83 4.73
CA ALA A 365 -18.42 37.54 4.76
C ALA A 365 -17.26 36.60 4.36
N ASP A 366 -17.21 35.39 4.93
CA ASP A 366 -16.20 34.39 4.56
C ASP A 366 -16.28 34.05 3.07
N ARG A 367 -17.49 33.80 2.54
CA ARG A 367 -17.69 33.51 1.09
C ARG A 367 -17.22 34.65 0.19
N ASN A 368 -17.49 35.90 0.57
CA ASN A 368 -17.03 37.06 -0.19
C ASN A 368 -15.50 37.17 -0.16
N THR A 369 -14.86 36.91 0.98
CA THR A 369 -13.40 36.90 1.12
C THR A 369 -12.77 35.82 0.25
N ILE A 370 -13.33 34.59 0.24
CA ILE A 370 -12.85 33.48 -0.61
C ILE A 370 -12.92 33.88 -2.09
N ASN A 371 -14.09 34.37 -2.54
CA ASN A 371 -14.30 34.76 -3.93
C ASN A 371 -13.38 35.92 -4.36
N ALA A 372 -13.16 36.90 -3.48
CA ALA A 372 -12.30 38.06 -3.76
C ALA A 372 -10.82 37.68 -3.92
N ASN A 373 -10.39 36.54 -3.36
CA ASN A 373 -9.02 36.04 -3.45
C ASN A 373 -8.88 34.88 -4.46
N GLY A 374 -9.89 34.64 -5.31
CA GLY A 374 -9.83 33.62 -6.35
C GLY A 374 -9.93 32.17 -5.86
N GLY A 375 -10.28 31.94 -4.58
CA GLY A 375 -10.38 30.61 -3.99
C GLY A 375 -9.68 30.50 -2.63
N LEU A 376 -9.60 29.28 -2.10
CA LEU A 376 -9.00 29.03 -0.77
C LEU A 376 -7.48 29.22 -0.77
N LEU A 377 -6.80 28.85 -1.86
CA LEU A 377 -5.33 28.92 -1.96
C LEU A 377 -4.81 30.38 -2.06
N GLY A 378 -5.68 31.35 -2.36
CA GLY A 378 -5.31 32.78 -2.30
C GLY A 378 -5.31 33.38 -0.89
N LEU A 379 -5.83 32.66 0.09
CA LEU A 379 -6.05 33.15 1.45
C LEU A 379 -4.86 32.94 2.38
N ASN A 380 -4.82 33.72 3.46
CA ASN A 380 -3.84 33.52 4.52
C ASN A 380 -4.33 32.42 5.50
N TYR A 381 -3.38 31.76 6.16
CA TYR A 381 -3.64 30.79 7.24
C TYR A 381 -4.61 31.35 8.30
N GLN A 382 -5.66 30.59 8.63
CA GLN A 382 -6.72 30.95 9.60
C GLN A 382 -7.46 32.28 9.31
N SER A 383 -7.47 32.76 8.07
CA SER A 383 -8.11 34.06 7.72
C SER A 383 -9.63 34.03 7.59
N VAL A 384 -10.23 32.84 7.43
CA VAL A 384 -11.69 32.64 7.30
C VAL A 384 -12.14 31.40 8.05
N ASN A 385 -13.43 31.32 8.34
CA ASN A 385 -14.05 30.10 8.85
C ASN A 385 -14.83 29.37 7.75
N LEU A 386 -14.75 28.05 7.76
CA LEU A 386 -15.39 27.16 6.80
C LEU A 386 -16.34 26.20 7.50
N VAL A 387 -17.43 25.83 6.82
CA VAL A 387 -18.35 24.77 7.25
C VAL A 387 -18.16 23.55 6.35
N PRO A 388 -18.00 22.34 6.91
CA PRO A 388 -17.93 21.14 6.10
C PRO A 388 -19.30 20.75 5.54
N LYS A 389 -19.28 20.17 4.35
CA LYS A 389 -20.44 19.73 3.56
C LYS A 389 -20.22 18.30 3.10
N LEU A 390 -21.07 17.39 3.57
CA LEU A 390 -21.17 16.04 3.02
C LEU A 390 -22.02 16.12 1.74
N LYS A 391 -21.47 15.68 0.62
CA LYS A 391 -22.12 15.76 -0.70
C LYS A 391 -22.12 14.38 -1.38
N ALA A 392 -23.19 14.09 -2.12
CA ALA A 392 -23.23 12.97 -3.07
C ALA A 392 -23.46 13.50 -4.48
N ASN A 393 -22.55 13.20 -5.41
CA ASN A 393 -22.53 13.76 -6.77
C ASN A 393 -22.73 15.29 -6.79
N GLY A 394 -22.08 16.00 -5.87
CA GLY A 394 -22.17 17.45 -5.71
C GLY A 394 -23.42 17.97 -4.96
N VAL A 395 -24.42 17.13 -4.68
CA VAL A 395 -25.62 17.51 -3.90
C VAL A 395 -25.32 17.44 -2.42
N THR A 396 -25.53 18.55 -1.70
CA THR A 396 -25.31 18.60 -0.24
C THR A 396 -26.36 17.78 0.52
N LEU A 397 -25.88 16.83 1.33
CA LEU A 397 -26.68 15.95 2.18
C LEU A 397 -26.70 16.44 3.63
N ALA A 398 -25.55 16.93 4.12
CA ALA A 398 -25.42 17.43 5.49
C ALA A 398 -24.38 18.55 5.58
N THR A 399 -24.49 19.37 6.62
CA THR A 399 -23.57 20.48 6.92
C THR A 399 -23.14 20.37 8.38
N GLY A 400 -21.85 20.54 8.65
CA GLY A 400 -21.31 20.61 10.02
C GLY A 400 -21.17 22.04 10.55
N SER A 401 -20.37 22.17 11.58
CA SER A 401 -20.10 23.42 12.31
C SER A 401 -18.87 24.12 11.74
N ALA A 402 -18.84 25.44 11.90
CA ALA A 402 -17.75 26.26 11.41
C ALA A 402 -16.43 25.93 12.12
N ASN A 403 -15.33 25.91 11.37
CA ASN A 403 -13.97 25.74 11.86
C ASN A 403 -12.99 26.60 11.05
N SER A 404 -11.81 26.87 11.59
CA SER A 404 -10.83 27.78 10.98
C SER A 404 -10.10 27.09 9.82
N LEU A 405 -9.90 27.80 8.70
CA LEU A 405 -9.05 27.37 7.58
C LEU A 405 -7.64 27.01 8.07
N GLY A 406 -7.11 25.86 7.65
CA GLY A 406 -5.79 25.37 8.08
C GLY A 406 -5.75 24.73 9.48
N SER A 407 -6.89 24.30 10.01
CA SER A 407 -6.96 23.42 11.19
C SER A 407 -7.28 21.98 10.78
N TYR A 408 -7.21 21.03 11.73
CA TYR A 408 -7.60 19.63 11.49
C TYR A 408 -8.97 19.31 12.10
N GLN A 409 -9.70 18.39 11.46
CA GLN A 409 -10.94 17.81 11.97
C GLN A 409 -10.92 16.30 11.92
N GLU A 410 -11.61 15.68 12.88
CA GLU A 410 -11.88 14.24 12.87
C GLU A 410 -13.15 13.96 12.06
N LEU A 411 -13.02 13.11 11.04
CA LEU A 411 -14.10 12.54 10.25
C LEU A 411 -14.25 11.07 10.63
N THR A 412 -15.44 10.64 11.04
CA THR A 412 -15.73 9.22 11.31
C THR A 412 -16.83 8.70 10.41
N VAL A 413 -16.58 7.56 9.77
CA VAL A 413 -17.56 6.77 9.01
C VAL A 413 -17.89 5.51 9.81
N THR A 414 -19.05 5.50 10.48
CA THR A 414 -19.54 4.33 11.22
C THR A 414 -20.40 3.45 10.33
N PHE A 415 -20.13 2.16 10.28
CA PHE A 415 -20.88 1.16 9.53
C PHE A 415 -21.95 0.53 10.41
N LEU A 416 -23.14 0.34 9.84
CA LEU A 416 -24.30 -0.19 10.54
C LEU A 416 -24.95 -1.30 9.72
N ASN A 417 -25.02 -2.51 10.27
CA ASN A 417 -25.89 -3.55 9.76
C ASN A 417 -27.26 -3.41 10.41
N GLY A 418 -28.19 -2.79 9.69
CA GLY A 418 -29.48 -2.40 10.21
C GLY A 418 -29.40 -1.28 11.25
N ASN A 419 -29.38 -1.67 12.52
CA ASN A 419 -29.18 -0.78 13.68
C ASN A 419 -27.99 -1.21 14.55
N ILE A 420 -27.29 -2.29 14.18
CA ILE A 420 -26.14 -2.83 14.91
C ILE A 420 -24.88 -2.15 14.38
N ASN A 421 -24.02 -1.68 15.27
CA ASN A 421 -22.71 -1.13 14.91
C ASN A 421 -21.80 -2.25 14.39
N ASP A 422 -21.26 -2.08 13.19
CA ASP A 422 -20.38 -3.03 12.50
C ASP A 422 -18.95 -2.46 12.31
N GLY A 423 -18.58 -1.52 13.19
CA GLY A 423 -17.28 -0.86 13.21
C GLY A 423 -17.31 0.55 12.61
N ALA A 424 -16.17 1.22 12.67
CA ALA A 424 -16.01 2.57 12.13
C ALA A 424 -14.60 2.77 11.58
N ALA A 425 -14.48 3.65 10.61
CA ALA A 425 -13.24 4.25 10.16
C ALA A 425 -13.18 5.70 10.67
N THR A 426 -12.05 6.11 11.23
CA THR A 426 -11.80 7.48 11.67
C THR A 426 -10.64 8.04 10.87
N HIS A 427 -10.71 9.30 10.46
CA HIS A 427 -9.71 9.99 9.66
C HIS A 427 -9.48 11.40 10.22
N PHE A 428 -8.27 11.92 10.02
CA PHE A 428 -7.95 13.32 10.31
C PHE A 428 -7.78 14.07 8.99
N VAL A 429 -8.49 15.19 8.84
CA VAL A 429 -8.57 15.93 7.58
C VAL A 429 -8.30 17.41 7.79
N THR A 430 -7.69 18.06 6.82
CA THR A 430 -7.46 19.52 6.85
C THR A 430 -8.73 20.30 6.49
N VAL A 431 -9.02 21.36 7.26
CA VAL A 431 -10.14 22.27 6.98
C VAL A 431 -9.81 23.10 5.75
N GLY A 432 -10.61 22.92 4.70
CA GLY A 432 -10.40 23.51 3.37
C GLY A 432 -10.00 22.50 2.31
N GLY A 433 -9.59 21.29 2.71
CA GLY A 433 -9.29 20.17 1.82
C GLY A 433 -10.52 19.59 1.11
N ILE A 434 -10.29 18.55 0.31
CA ILE A 434 -11.34 17.80 -0.40
C ILE A 434 -11.13 16.33 -0.12
N HIS A 435 -12.14 15.67 0.44
CA HIS A 435 -12.01 14.29 0.92
C HIS A 435 -13.11 13.44 0.30
N ALA A 436 -12.76 12.42 -0.48
CA ALA A 436 -13.69 11.45 -1.05
C ALA A 436 -13.71 10.18 -0.21
N ILE A 437 -14.90 9.76 0.20
CA ILE A 437 -15.12 8.50 0.90
C ILE A 437 -15.34 7.43 -0.18
N ALA A 438 -14.30 6.67 -0.47
CA ALA A 438 -14.37 5.55 -1.39
C ALA A 438 -14.93 4.33 -0.65
N LEU A 439 -15.93 3.68 -1.27
CA LEU A 439 -16.60 2.52 -0.72
C LEU A 439 -16.51 1.38 -1.71
N ASP A 440 -16.10 0.23 -1.20
CA ASP A 440 -16.06 -1.01 -1.96
C ASP A 440 -17.14 -1.97 -1.42
N PRO A 441 -18.18 -2.27 -2.24
CA PRO A 441 -19.26 -3.15 -1.88
C PRO A 441 -18.94 -4.65 -2.13
N GLN A 442 -17.66 -5.04 -2.09
CA GLN A 442 -17.05 -6.37 -2.34
C GLN A 442 -16.36 -6.54 -3.69
N HIS A 443 -16.57 -5.59 -4.59
CA HIS A 443 -16.06 -5.65 -5.95
C HIS A 443 -16.30 -4.32 -6.65
N ILE A 444 -15.29 -3.84 -7.39
CA ILE A 444 -15.42 -2.70 -8.31
C ILE A 444 -15.43 -3.19 -9.76
N SER A 445 -16.61 -3.23 -10.37
CA SER A 445 -16.73 -3.60 -11.79
C SER A 445 -16.11 -2.58 -12.74
N GLU A 446 -15.56 -3.09 -13.85
CA GLU A 446 -14.97 -2.27 -14.92
C GLU A 446 -15.97 -1.24 -15.46
N SER A 447 -17.19 -1.67 -15.75
CA SER A 447 -18.25 -0.78 -16.26
C SER A 447 -18.57 0.38 -15.32
N TYR A 448 -18.54 0.13 -14.01
CA TYR A 448 -18.74 1.18 -13.01
C TYR A 448 -17.53 2.13 -12.98
N PHE A 449 -16.31 1.58 -13.00
CA PHE A 449 -15.09 2.37 -12.99
C PHE A 449 -14.98 3.30 -14.21
N ASP A 450 -15.20 2.79 -15.41
CA ASP A 450 -15.16 3.56 -16.68
C ASP A 450 -16.17 4.71 -16.71
N GLU A 451 -17.36 4.50 -16.12
CA GLU A 451 -18.35 5.55 -15.97
C GLU A 451 -17.80 6.70 -15.11
N GLN A 452 -17.05 6.39 -14.04
CA GLN A 452 -16.46 7.41 -13.17
C GLN A 452 -15.28 8.12 -13.82
N VAL A 453 -14.47 7.43 -14.62
CA VAL A 453 -13.41 8.05 -15.45
C VAL A 453 -14.03 9.01 -16.48
N THR A 454 -15.10 8.61 -17.14
CA THR A 454 -15.80 9.48 -18.10
C THR A 454 -16.33 10.76 -17.44
N LYS A 455 -16.84 10.65 -16.21
CA LYS A 455 -17.24 11.81 -15.40
C LYS A 455 -16.05 12.67 -15.00
N LEU A 456 -14.90 12.07 -14.65
CA LEU A 456 -13.66 12.79 -14.35
C LEU A 456 -13.19 13.60 -15.56
N ASN A 457 -13.14 13.00 -16.74
CA ASN A 457 -12.78 13.69 -17.99
C ASN A 457 -13.71 14.86 -18.31
N SER A 458 -15.01 14.71 -18.04
CA SER A 458 -15.97 15.79 -18.23
C SER A 458 -15.77 16.93 -17.22
N ALA A 459 -15.49 16.57 -15.95
CA ALA A 459 -15.24 17.52 -14.88
C ALA A 459 -13.92 18.28 -15.08
N SER A 460 -12.84 17.60 -15.47
CA SER A 460 -11.53 18.21 -15.70
C SER A 460 -11.60 19.28 -16.78
N ASN A 461 -12.30 19.00 -17.89
CA ASN A 461 -12.52 19.97 -18.96
C ASN A 461 -13.36 21.18 -18.51
N THR A 462 -14.37 20.96 -17.65
CA THR A 462 -15.28 22.01 -17.20
C THR A 462 -14.65 22.93 -16.15
N TYR A 463 -13.86 22.37 -15.24
CA TYR A 463 -13.30 23.07 -14.08
C TYR A 463 -11.78 23.22 -14.13
N ARG A 464 -11.17 23.16 -15.32
CA ARG A 464 -9.70 23.19 -15.50
C ARG A 464 -8.99 24.35 -14.81
N ASN A 465 -9.63 25.52 -14.72
CA ASN A 465 -9.06 26.72 -14.09
C ASN A 465 -9.41 26.84 -12.59
N ASN A 466 -10.08 25.84 -12.02
CA ASN A 466 -10.44 25.75 -10.62
C ASN A 466 -10.41 24.28 -10.18
N ALA A 467 -9.22 23.68 -10.18
CA ALA A 467 -9.01 22.28 -9.83
C ALA A 467 -9.53 21.95 -8.43
N MET A 468 -9.49 22.91 -7.49
CA MET A 468 -10.07 22.80 -6.15
C MET A 468 -11.61 22.87 -6.12
N ASP A 469 -12.29 22.93 -7.27
CA ASP A 469 -13.73 22.67 -7.30
C ASP A 469 -13.99 21.20 -6.94
N GLU A 470 -14.87 20.97 -5.98
CA GLU A 470 -15.24 19.64 -5.50
C GLU A 470 -15.71 18.71 -6.63
N ARG A 471 -16.31 19.25 -7.69
CA ARG A 471 -16.78 18.44 -8.82
C ARG A 471 -15.64 17.88 -9.65
N TYR A 472 -14.47 18.49 -9.61
CA TYR A 472 -13.27 18.00 -10.26
C TYR A 472 -12.39 17.25 -9.27
N SER A 473 -11.76 17.92 -8.31
CA SER A 473 -10.87 17.26 -7.34
C SER A 473 -11.54 16.14 -6.56
N GLY A 474 -12.82 16.31 -6.20
CA GLY A 474 -13.56 15.24 -5.53
C GLY A 474 -13.77 14.04 -6.45
N GLN A 475 -13.99 14.25 -7.76
CA GLN A 475 -14.12 13.16 -8.74
C GLN A 475 -12.78 12.47 -9.01
N LEU A 476 -11.69 13.23 -9.04
CA LEU A 476 -10.34 12.67 -9.12
C LEU A 476 -10.06 11.75 -7.94
N MET A 477 -10.29 12.24 -6.71
CA MET A 477 -10.10 11.45 -5.49
C MET A 477 -11.04 10.22 -5.46
N HIS A 478 -12.28 10.35 -5.95
CA HIS A 478 -13.19 9.20 -6.07
C HIS A 478 -12.67 8.13 -7.03
N VAL A 479 -12.20 8.53 -8.22
CA VAL A 479 -11.62 7.59 -9.20
C VAL A 479 -10.37 6.91 -8.65
N LEU A 480 -9.49 7.65 -7.96
CA LEU A 480 -8.31 7.06 -7.32
C LEU A 480 -8.67 6.04 -6.23
N GLY A 481 -9.67 6.35 -5.40
CA GLY A 481 -10.14 5.40 -4.37
C GLY A 481 -10.77 4.14 -4.96
N LEU A 482 -11.53 4.27 -6.06
CA LEU A 482 -12.04 3.12 -6.79
C LEU A 482 -10.93 2.31 -7.47
N SER A 483 -9.91 2.98 -8.01
CA SER A 483 -8.73 2.32 -8.58
C SER A 483 -7.98 1.51 -7.53
N TYR A 484 -7.79 2.05 -6.33
CA TYR A 484 -7.19 1.32 -5.20
C TYR A 484 -7.96 0.03 -4.91
N PHE A 485 -9.28 0.11 -4.71
CA PHE A 485 -10.10 -1.07 -4.39
C PHE A 485 -10.13 -2.07 -5.53
N LYS A 486 -10.26 -1.61 -6.79
CA LYS A 486 -10.18 -2.49 -7.95
C LYS A 486 -8.84 -3.23 -7.98
N GLN A 487 -7.71 -2.56 -7.78
CA GLN A 487 -6.40 -3.23 -7.72
C GLN A 487 -6.29 -4.19 -6.52
N LEU A 488 -6.92 -3.86 -5.39
CA LEU A 488 -6.93 -4.70 -4.20
C LEU A 488 -7.76 -5.98 -4.40
N ASP A 489 -8.92 -5.90 -5.05
CA ASP A 489 -9.74 -7.05 -5.45
C ASP A 489 -8.91 -8.07 -6.24
N ASN A 490 -8.03 -7.58 -7.11
CA ASN A 490 -7.12 -8.42 -7.89
C ASN A 490 -6.01 -9.04 -7.09
N ALA A 491 -5.40 -8.27 -6.19
CA ALA A 491 -4.43 -8.82 -5.28
C ALA A 491 -5.06 -9.96 -4.46
N ILE A 492 -6.31 -9.79 -4.02
CA ILE A 492 -7.07 -10.81 -3.28
C ILE A 492 -7.38 -12.02 -4.15
N ASN A 493 -7.85 -11.84 -5.39
CA ASN A 493 -8.07 -12.94 -6.32
C ASN A 493 -6.78 -13.75 -6.57
N ASN A 494 -5.65 -13.07 -6.71
CA ASN A 494 -4.35 -13.72 -6.86
C ASN A 494 -3.92 -14.47 -5.61
N VAL A 495 -4.09 -13.91 -4.40
CA VAL A 495 -3.86 -14.64 -3.15
C VAL A 495 -4.77 -15.88 -3.10
N SER A 496 -6.05 -15.72 -3.45
CA SER A 496 -7.06 -16.76 -3.43
C SER A 496 -6.70 -17.93 -4.36
N THR A 497 -6.34 -17.65 -5.62
CA THR A 497 -5.96 -18.67 -6.59
C THR A 497 -4.67 -19.39 -6.22
N GLY A 498 -3.63 -18.67 -5.76
CA GLY A 498 -2.34 -19.26 -5.40
C GLY A 498 -2.38 -20.08 -4.11
N SER A 499 -3.21 -19.69 -3.14
CA SER A 499 -3.30 -20.38 -1.83
C SER A 499 -4.44 -21.41 -1.74
N GLY A 500 -5.45 -21.32 -2.61
CA GLY A 500 -6.71 -22.06 -2.45
C GLY A 500 -7.63 -21.49 -1.37
N ALA A 501 -7.33 -20.28 -0.88
CA ALA A 501 -8.14 -19.60 0.10
C ALA A 501 -9.40 -19.02 -0.55
N MET A 502 -10.54 -19.18 0.09
CA MET A 502 -11.76 -18.44 -0.21
C MET A 502 -11.79 -17.19 0.67
N ILE A 503 -11.53 -16.03 0.06
CA ILE A 503 -11.43 -14.75 0.76
C ILE A 503 -12.66 -13.92 0.43
N TYR A 504 -13.32 -13.38 1.45
CA TYR A 504 -14.30 -12.31 1.26
C TYR A 504 -14.02 -11.19 2.26
N HIS A 505 -14.59 -10.01 2.02
CA HIS A 505 -14.51 -8.90 2.96
C HIS A 505 -15.86 -8.25 3.22
N LYS A 506 -15.97 -7.58 4.37
CA LYS A 506 -17.08 -6.64 4.59
C LYS A 506 -16.89 -5.42 3.67
N ILE A 507 -17.90 -4.56 3.62
CA ILE A 507 -17.77 -3.27 2.92
C ILE A 507 -16.51 -2.55 3.44
N SER A 508 -15.60 -2.33 2.51
CA SER A 508 -14.32 -1.67 2.77
C SER A 508 -14.46 -0.17 2.51
N GLU A 509 -13.61 0.60 3.19
CA GLU A 509 -13.62 2.05 3.11
C GLU A 509 -12.22 2.62 3.12
N ALA A 510 -12.02 3.60 2.27
CA ALA A 510 -10.81 4.40 2.21
C ALA A 510 -11.16 5.87 1.98
N LEU A 511 -10.49 6.75 2.71
CA LEU A 511 -10.58 8.19 2.50
C LEU A 511 -9.46 8.66 1.60
N MET A 512 -9.83 9.15 0.42
CA MET A 512 -8.93 9.83 -0.51
C MET A 512 -8.97 11.33 -0.24
N SER A 513 -7.84 11.93 0.12
CA SER A 513 -7.78 13.32 0.58
C SER A 513 -6.85 14.17 -0.26
N ILE A 514 -7.26 15.41 -0.50
CA ILE A 514 -6.37 16.52 -0.81
C ILE A 514 -6.26 17.35 0.47
N ASP A 515 -5.05 17.41 1.00
CA ASP A 515 -4.76 18.14 2.23
C ASP A 515 -4.00 19.43 1.95
N LEU A 516 -4.43 20.47 2.65
CA LEU A 516 -3.83 21.80 2.53
C LEU A 516 -2.63 21.95 3.47
N THR A 517 -1.67 22.75 3.03
CA THR A 517 -0.56 23.29 3.83
C THR A 517 -0.56 24.82 3.72
N ALA A 518 0.49 25.48 4.21
CA ALA A 518 0.75 26.87 3.94
C ALA A 518 2.16 27.08 3.36
N GLU A 519 2.34 28.16 2.60
CA GLU A 519 3.62 28.60 2.07
C GLU A 519 3.94 29.99 2.63
N ARG A 520 5.19 30.20 3.06
CA ARG A 520 5.64 31.50 3.55
C ARG A 520 6.01 32.41 2.38
N ALA A 521 5.13 33.34 2.06
CA ALA A 521 5.36 34.35 1.03
C ALA A 521 6.52 35.30 1.38
N PRO A 522 7.16 35.95 0.38
CA PRO A 522 8.30 36.86 0.60
C PRO A 522 7.99 38.04 1.54
N ASN A 523 6.72 38.44 1.64
CA ASN A 523 6.23 39.49 2.53
C ASN A 523 6.08 39.02 4.00
N GLY A 524 6.34 37.75 4.30
CA GLY A 524 6.23 37.15 5.63
C GLY A 524 4.84 36.62 5.99
N GLU A 525 3.87 36.66 5.08
CA GLU A 525 2.55 36.02 5.25
C GLU A 525 2.60 34.53 4.93
N TYR A 526 1.67 33.76 5.51
CA TYR A 526 1.52 32.33 5.24
C TYR A 526 0.27 32.12 4.40
N LYS A 527 0.45 31.83 3.12
CA LYS A 527 -0.62 31.60 2.13
C LYS A 527 -1.01 30.14 2.10
N MET A 528 -2.29 29.83 1.97
CA MET A 528 -2.74 28.44 1.85
C MET A 528 -2.27 27.83 0.52
N ALA A 529 -1.87 26.58 0.55
CA ALA A 529 -1.41 25.83 -0.63
C ALA A 529 -1.89 24.38 -0.54
N VAL A 530 -1.82 23.63 -1.64
CA VAL A 530 -1.95 22.17 -1.59
C VAL A 530 -0.62 21.59 -1.13
N GLY A 531 -0.62 20.80 -0.06
CA GLY A 531 0.60 20.21 0.50
C GLY A 531 0.72 18.72 0.22
N SER A 532 -0.40 18.01 0.12
CA SER A 532 -0.37 16.58 -0.17
C SER A 532 -1.69 16.08 -0.72
N ARG A 533 -1.64 14.91 -1.34
CA ARG A 533 -2.79 14.00 -1.41
C ARG A 533 -2.47 12.70 -0.68
N GLY A 534 -3.49 12.00 -0.23
CA GLY A 534 -3.30 10.76 0.51
C GLY A 534 -4.50 9.82 0.42
N ILE A 535 -4.24 8.57 0.78
CA ILE A 535 -5.23 7.54 1.05
C ILE A 535 -5.11 7.15 2.51
N ASP A 536 -6.24 6.92 3.17
CA ASP A 536 -6.31 6.33 4.50
C ASP A 536 -7.39 5.25 4.47
N ALA A 537 -6.98 3.98 4.47
CA ALA A 537 -7.82 2.79 4.28
C ALA A 537 -7.87 1.92 5.53
N PRO A 538 -8.34 2.44 6.69
CA PRO A 538 -8.27 1.74 7.95
C PRO A 538 -9.32 0.63 8.10
N ARG A 539 -10.22 0.47 7.12
CA ARG A 539 -11.29 -0.52 7.15
C ARG A 539 -11.18 -1.47 5.95
N ASN A 540 -10.39 -2.50 6.14
CA ASN A 540 -10.32 -3.66 5.25
C ASN A 540 -10.52 -4.92 6.11
N ILE A 541 -11.76 -5.40 6.25
CA ILE A 541 -12.11 -6.50 7.17
C ILE A 541 -12.39 -7.75 6.37
N TYR A 542 -11.54 -8.76 6.51
CA TYR A 542 -11.60 -10.00 5.73
C TYR A 542 -12.07 -11.18 6.56
N SER A 543 -12.53 -12.20 5.85
CA SER A 543 -12.79 -13.53 6.38
C SER A 543 -12.20 -14.56 5.40
N ILE A 544 -11.39 -15.48 5.94
CA ILE A 544 -10.61 -16.43 5.14
C ILE A 544 -11.08 -17.85 5.46
N PHE A 545 -11.41 -18.58 4.41
CA PHE A 545 -11.87 -19.97 4.43
C PHE A 545 -11.08 -20.79 3.42
N SER A 546 -11.28 -22.11 3.42
CA SER A 546 -10.70 -23.02 2.42
C SER A 546 -11.72 -23.45 1.39
N PHE A 547 -11.37 -23.42 0.09
CA PHE A 547 -12.20 -24.04 -0.94
C PHE A 547 -12.28 -25.56 -0.78
N LYS A 548 -11.16 -26.17 -0.38
CA LYS A 548 -10.98 -27.62 -0.29
C LYS A 548 -10.48 -28.08 1.07
N ASN A 549 -11.12 -29.10 1.64
CA ASN A 549 -10.74 -29.72 2.91
C ASN A 549 -9.43 -30.50 2.82
N SER A 550 -9.09 -30.99 1.62
CA SER A 550 -7.82 -31.68 1.37
C SER A 550 -6.62 -30.73 1.34
N ASN A 551 -6.85 -29.42 1.24
CA ASN A 551 -5.83 -28.38 1.23
C ASN A 551 -6.27 -27.20 2.13
N PRO A 552 -6.29 -27.38 3.46
CA PRO A 552 -6.64 -26.31 4.37
C PRO A 552 -5.60 -25.19 4.28
N VAL A 553 -6.05 -23.94 4.36
CA VAL A 553 -5.18 -22.77 4.25
C VAL A 553 -4.80 -22.25 5.63
N ASP A 554 -3.57 -21.76 5.77
CA ASP A 554 -3.21 -20.94 6.92
C ASP A 554 -3.87 -19.56 6.79
N ARG A 555 -4.91 -19.35 7.59
CA ARG A 555 -5.70 -18.12 7.58
C ARG A 555 -4.88 -16.92 8.05
N ALA A 556 -3.92 -17.11 8.95
CA ALA A 556 -3.10 -16.01 9.47
C ALA A 556 -2.09 -15.55 8.41
N ALA A 557 -1.37 -16.47 7.79
CA ALA A 557 -0.47 -16.18 6.67
C ALA A 557 -1.19 -15.48 5.49
N VAL A 558 -2.36 -15.99 5.10
CA VAL A 558 -3.16 -15.40 4.01
C VAL A 558 -3.62 -13.98 4.36
N LEU A 559 -4.02 -13.73 5.62
CA LEU A 559 -4.44 -12.39 6.06
C LEU A 559 -3.29 -11.39 6.04
N PHE A 560 -2.13 -11.83 6.54
CA PHE A 560 -0.91 -11.03 6.56
C PHE A 560 -0.46 -10.67 5.14
N ALA A 561 -0.42 -11.64 4.21
CA ALA A 561 -0.08 -11.40 2.81
C ALA A 561 -1.07 -10.43 2.13
N THR A 562 -2.37 -10.54 2.45
CA THR A 562 -3.39 -9.59 1.96
C THR A 562 -3.15 -8.17 2.49
N GLY A 563 -2.78 -8.03 3.76
CA GLY A 563 -2.46 -6.73 4.37
C GLY A 563 -1.20 -6.08 3.77
N VAL A 564 -0.17 -6.88 3.54
CA VAL A 564 1.07 -6.46 2.87
C VAL A 564 0.76 -5.94 1.46
N ALA A 565 -0.08 -6.65 0.70
CA ALA A 565 -0.51 -6.22 -0.63
C ALA A 565 -1.36 -4.94 -0.57
N ALA A 566 -2.30 -4.85 0.37
CA ALA A 566 -3.13 -3.66 0.56
C ALA A 566 -2.29 -2.41 0.85
N SER A 567 -1.27 -2.52 1.72
CA SER A 567 -0.40 -1.38 2.02
C SER A 567 0.55 -1.03 0.88
N GLY A 568 1.04 -2.02 0.12
CA GLY A 568 1.76 -1.76 -1.13
C GLY A 568 0.90 -0.97 -2.13
N LEU A 569 -0.39 -1.24 -2.25
CA LEU A 569 -1.27 -0.50 -3.15
C LEU A 569 -1.53 0.95 -2.70
N GLU A 570 -1.36 1.28 -1.43
CA GLU A 570 -1.60 2.63 -0.89
C GLU A 570 -0.63 3.68 -1.44
N HIS A 571 0.61 3.30 -1.79
CA HIS A 571 1.51 4.19 -2.55
C HIS A 571 1.33 3.99 -4.05
N ALA A 572 1.23 2.73 -4.50
CA ALA A 572 1.19 2.39 -5.90
C ALA A 572 -0.01 2.99 -6.64
N VAL A 573 -1.16 3.19 -5.97
CA VAL A 573 -2.31 3.86 -6.59
C VAL A 573 -1.96 5.24 -7.11
N PHE A 574 -1.08 6.00 -6.45
CA PHE A 574 -0.66 7.31 -6.94
C PHE A 574 0.45 7.20 -7.97
N GLU A 575 1.43 6.33 -7.73
CA GLU A 575 2.56 6.16 -8.65
C GLU A 575 2.08 5.64 -10.01
N LYS A 576 1.28 4.57 -10.03
CA LYS A 576 0.83 3.89 -11.27
C LYS A 576 -0.14 4.71 -12.09
N THR A 577 -0.92 5.56 -11.43
CA THR A 577 -2.01 6.28 -12.11
C THR A 577 -1.62 7.71 -12.46
N LEU A 578 -0.67 8.29 -11.74
CA LEU A 578 -0.34 9.73 -11.83
C LEU A 578 1.15 9.96 -12.13
N GLY A 579 2.01 8.95 -11.93
CA GLY A 579 3.44 9.04 -12.22
C GLY A 579 4.26 9.77 -11.15
N TRP A 580 3.66 10.05 -9.99
CA TRP A 580 4.31 10.80 -8.91
C TRP A 580 4.71 9.88 -7.77
N PRO A 581 5.91 10.04 -7.14
CA PRO A 581 6.34 9.24 -5.99
C PRO A 581 5.37 9.32 -4.81
N SER A 582 5.12 8.21 -4.12
CA SER A 582 4.23 8.17 -2.96
C SER A 582 4.76 7.26 -1.85
N ASN A 583 4.31 7.53 -0.63
CA ASN A 583 4.71 6.79 0.55
C ASN A 583 3.57 5.89 1.04
N SER A 584 3.91 4.72 1.56
CA SER A 584 3.08 3.77 2.32
C SER A 584 4.00 3.08 3.33
N THR A 585 3.46 2.33 4.29
CA THR A 585 4.31 1.57 5.22
C THR A 585 5.31 0.67 4.49
N MET A 586 4.87 -0.02 3.43
CA MET A 586 5.74 -0.90 2.64
C MET A 586 6.81 -0.12 1.87
N SER A 587 6.46 0.99 1.22
CA SER A 587 7.46 1.79 0.48
C SER A 587 8.43 2.52 1.41
N ILE A 588 8.03 2.86 2.63
CA ILE A 588 8.92 3.45 3.65
C ILE A 588 9.91 2.43 4.19
N LEU A 589 9.46 1.22 4.53
CA LEU A 589 10.35 0.14 4.97
C LEU A 589 11.34 -0.25 3.86
N ARG A 590 10.87 -0.25 2.61
CA ARG A 590 11.72 -0.38 1.44
C ARG A 590 12.71 0.78 1.28
N PHE A 591 12.27 2.02 1.48
CA PHE A 591 13.17 3.18 1.47
C PHE A 591 14.24 3.05 2.55
N ALA A 592 13.89 2.61 3.76
CA ALA A 592 14.84 2.33 4.83
C ALA A 592 15.89 1.31 4.37
N ALA A 593 15.43 0.22 3.76
CA ALA A 593 16.30 -0.84 3.25
C ALA A 593 17.26 -0.34 2.15
N LEU A 594 16.75 0.44 1.19
CA LEU A 594 17.56 1.10 0.16
C LEU A 594 18.64 2.05 0.72
N HIS A 595 18.45 2.54 1.94
CA HIS A 595 19.39 3.45 2.60
C HIS A 595 20.21 2.77 3.70
N GLU A 596 20.21 1.43 3.75
CA GLU A 596 20.91 0.63 4.77
C GLU A 596 20.50 1.03 6.21
N VAL A 597 19.29 1.55 6.39
CA VAL A 597 18.74 1.93 7.70
C VAL A 597 18.22 0.67 8.38
N PRO A 598 18.72 0.31 9.58
CA PRO A 598 18.28 -0.90 10.27
C PRO A 598 16.77 -0.93 10.50
N ILE A 599 16.18 -2.11 10.33
CA ILE A 599 14.75 -2.37 10.57
C ILE A 599 14.62 -3.21 11.85
N TYR A 600 13.87 -2.71 12.82
CA TYR A 600 13.67 -3.33 14.11
C TYR A 600 12.38 -4.15 14.11
N VAL A 601 12.47 -5.38 14.62
CA VAL A 601 11.35 -6.24 15.01
C VAL A 601 11.26 -6.23 16.54
N ILE A 602 10.26 -5.53 17.05
CA ILE A 602 10.06 -5.25 18.47
C ILE A 602 8.95 -6.15 19.02
N LYS A 603 9.28 -6.90 20.06
CA LYS A 603 8.40 -7.81 20.81
C LYS A 603 8.64 -7.68 22.30
N SER A 604 7.84 -8.37 23.12
CA SER A 604 7.94 -8.26 24.59
C SER A 604 9.34 -8.56 25.13
N ALA A 605 10.12 -9.40 24.44
CA ALA A 605 11.47 -9.78 24.84
C ALA A 605 12.53 -8.67 24.69
N ASN A 606 12.38 -7.76 23.71
CA ASN A 606 13.38 -6.72 23.38
C ASN A 606 12.81 -5.29 23.42
N LEU A 607 11.56 -5.09 23.89
CA LEU A 607 10.86 -3.80 23.87
C LEU A 607 11.69 -2.62 24.38
N ASN A 608 12.25 -2.75 25.59
CA ASN A 608 12.98 -1.65 26.22
C ASN A 608 14.33 -1.38 25.57
N THR A 609 15.01 -2.42 25.08
CA THR A 609 16.31 -2.28 24.43
C THR A 609 16.17 -1.73 23.02
N ALA A 610 15.18 -2.20 22.25
CA ALA A 610 14.92 -1.72 20.90
C ALA A 610 14.45 -0.26 20.89
N LEU A 611 13.42 0.10 21.68
CA LEU A 611 12.90 1.48 21.70
C LEU A 611 13.89 2.51 22.24
N ALA A 612 14.91 2.10 23.00
CA ALA A 612 15.97 3.00 23.43
C ALA A 612 16.94 3.40 22.29
N GLU A 613 16.96 2.65 21.18
CA GLU A 613 17.84 2.88 20.04
C GLU A 613 17.14 3.55 18.84
N ILE A 614 15.81 3.66 18.90
CA ILE A 614 14.97 4.20 17.80
C ILE A 614 14.60 5.64 18.15
N ASP A 615 14.85 6.57 17.23
CA ASP A 615 14.50 7.97 17.39
C ASP A 615 13.03 8.20 17.01
N LEU A 616 12.15 8.31 18.02
CA LEU A 616 10.70 8.40 17.85
C LEU A 616 10.10 9.60 18.58
N PRO A 617 9.08 10.25 17.99
CA PRO A 617 8.17 11.09 18.74
C PRO A 617 7.53 10.33 19.92
N ALA A 618 7.44 10.95 21.09
CA ALA A 618 7.04 10.29 22.35
C ALA A 618 5.66 9.60 22.30
N ASN A 619 4.74 10.12 21.49
CA ASN A 619 3.42 9.54 21.26
C ASN A 619 3.47 8.27 20.40
N ILE A 620 4.32 8.21 19.37
CA ILE A 620 4.56 6.99 18.59
C ILE A 620 5.20 5.92 19.47
N GLU A 621 6.21 6.29 20.27
CA GLU A 621 6.84 5.36 21.22
C GLU A 621 5.81 4.76 22.17
N THR A 622 4.91 5.59 22.72
CA THR A 622 3.84 5.13 23.62
C THR A 622 2.90 4.14 22.92
N SER A 623 2.49 4.42 21.68
CA SER A 623 1.61 3.53 20.93
C SER A 623 2.28 2.19 20.61
N MET A 624 3.56 2.19 20.22
CA MET A 624 4.34 0.97 20.00
C MET A 624 4.48 0.14 21.28
N ARG A 625 4.73 0.78 22.44
CA ARG A 625 4.74 0.09 23.74
C ARG A 625 3.40 -0.57 24.06
N ASN A 626 2.29 0.12 23.84
CA ASN A 626 0.95 -0.41 24.09
C ASN A 626 0.63 -1.62 23.19
N ALA A 627 0.99 -1.54 21.92
CA ALA A 627 0.83 -2.65 20.98
C ALA A 627 1.62 -3.89 21.43
N VAL A 628 2.91 -3.74 21.75
CA VAL A 628 3.76 -4.85 22.20
C VAL A 628 3.27 -5.43 23.53
N ASN A 629 2.86 -4.59 24.48
CA ASN A 629 2.27 -5.03 25.74
C ASN A 629 0.95 -5.81 25.55
N SER A 630 0.28 -5.65 24.41
CA SER A 630 -0.92 -6.40 24.03
C SER A 630 -0.61 -7.71 23.29
N GLY A 631 0.66 -8.14 23.25
CA GLY A 631 1.10 -9.39 22.61
C GLY A 631 1.40 -9.27 21.11
N ARG A 632 1.49 -8.04 20.58
CA ARG A 632 1.77 -7.77 19.16
C ARG A 632 3.27 -7.60 18.89
N ILE A 633 3.63 -7.72 17.62
CA ILE A 633 4.96 -7.44 17.10
C ILE A 633 4.93 -6.12 16.34
N VAL A 634 5.94 -5.26 16.54
CA VAL A 634 6.10 -4.01 15.80
C VAL A 634 7.32 -4.11 14.86
N ILE A 635 7.16 -3.74 13.60
CA ILE A 635 8.25 -3.69 12.60
C ILE A 635 8.41 -2.24 12.15
N THR A 636 9.58 -1.65 12.33
CA THR A 636 9.81 -0.21 12.08
C THR A 636 11.27 0.08 11.74
N PRO A 637 11.60 1.10 10.91
CA PRO A 637 12.98 1.52 10.75
C PRO A 637 13.49 2.22 12.04
N LYS A 638 14.81 2.40 12.13
CA LYS A 638 15.48 3.02 13.27
C LYS A 638 15.10 4.48 13.54
N GLU A 639 14.75 5.25 12.52
CA GLU A 639 14.54 6.69 12.62
C GLU A 639 13.48 7.15 11.62
N GLN A 640 13.01 8.40 11.78
CA GLN A 640 12.22 9.07 10.76
C GLN A 640 13.06 9.29 9.49
N LEU A 641 12.41 9.10 8.34
CA LEU A 641 12.98 9.14 7.00
C LEU A 641 12.36 10.32 6.25
N LEU A 642 13.22 11.11 5.60
CA LEU A 642 12.81 12.15 4.67
C LEU A 642 12.74 11.54 3.26
N ILE A 643 11.53 11.45 2.71
CA ILE A 643 11.22 10.90 1.39
C ILE A 643 10.50 11.97 0.56
N GLY A 644 11.24 12.62 -0.33
CA GLY A 644 10.76 13.85 -0.99
C GLY A 644 10.46 14.93 0.06
N GLU A 645 9.28 15.53 -0.03
CA GLU A 645 8.78 16.52 0.95
C GLU A 645 8.17 15.90 2.22
N TRP A 646 8.08 14.56 2.29
CA TRP A 646 7.48 13.87 3.42
C TRP A 646 8.56 13.45 4.43
N ASN A 647 8.44 13.89 5.68
CA ASN A 647 9.31 13.46 6.78
C ASN A 647 8.54 12.60 7.79
N GLY A 648 8.94 11.34 7.95
CA GLY A 648 8.15 10.45 8.78
C GLY A 648 8.65 9.05 8.99
N ILE A 649 7.85 8.24 9.68
CA ILE A 649 8.13 6.85 9.98
C ILE A 649 6.94 5.97 9.60
N GLY A 650 7.23 4.83 8.99
CA GLY A 650 6.26 3.78 8.68
C GLY A 650 6.50 2.57 9.56
N TYR A 651 5.43 1.98 10.10
CA TYR A 651 5.55 0.80 10.96
C TYR A 651 4.38 -0.17 10.82
N ILE A 652 4.67 -1.45 10.98
CA ILE A 652 3.68 -2.54 11.00
C ILE A 652 3.42 -2.93 12.45
N VAL A 653 2.16 -3.08 12.82
CA VAL A 653 1.71 -3.65 14.09
C VAL A 653 1.00 -4.98 13.79
N LEU A 654 1.68 -6.10 14.01
CA LEU A 654 1.21 -7.44 13.67
C LEU A 654 0.70 -8.20 14.91
N ASP A 655 -0.48 -8.79 14.80
CA ASP A 655 -0.95 -9.84 15.70
C ASP A 655 -0.48 -11.21 15.14
N PRO A 656 0.51 -11.86 15.79
CA PRO A 656 1.12 -13.08 15.27
C PRO A 656 0.22 -14.33 15.38
N VAL A 657 -0.94 -14.23 16.04
CA VAL A 657 -1.87 -15.36 16.17
C VAL A 657 -2.91 -15.33 15.05
N THR A 658 -3.37 -14.14 14.69
CA THR A 658 -4.46 -13.98 13.72
C THR A 658 -3.97 -13.55 12.33
N GLY A 659 -2.72 -13.10 12.19
CA GLY A 659 -2.20 -12.49 10.98
C GLY A 659 -2.73 -11.07 10.72
N ALA A 660 -3.61 -10.57 11.59
CA ALA A 660 -4.15 -9.22 11.50
C ALA A 660 -3.03 -8.19 11.71
N ALA A 661 -3.00 -7.13 10.91
CA ALA A 661 -1.94 -6.15 10.97
C ALA A 661 -2.44 -4.72 10.71
N GLY A 662 -1.81 -3.75 11.37
CA GLY A 662 -1.91 -2.35 11.03
C GLY A 662 -0.66 -1.89 10.30
N TYR A 663 -0.81 -1.33 9.11
CA TYR A 663 0.26 -0.74 8.32
C TYR A 663 0.09 0.77 8.43
N LEU A 664 0.96 1.42 9.21
CA LEU A 664 0.81 2.81 9.59
C LEU A 664 1.94 3.69 9.08
N ILE A 665 1.62 4.96 8.88
CA ILE A 665 2.56 6.07 8.70
C ILE A 665 2.28 7.16 9.75
N ASN A 666 3.31 7.88 10.20
CA ASN A 666 3.11 9.04 11.09
C ASN A 666 2.23 10.11 10.39
N GLY A 667 1.46 10.84 11.20
CA GLY A 667 0.28 11.58 10.74
C GLY A 667 -1.04 10.83 10.99
N GLY A 668 -0.97 9.57 11.44
CA GLY A 668 -2.13 8.82 11.90
C GLY A 668 -2.91 8.10 10.80
N ASN A 669 -2.34 8.00 9.59
CA ASN A 669 -2.98 7.32 8.47
C ASN A 669 -2.56 5.84 8.45
N ALA A 670 -3.54 4.95 8.26
CA ALA A 670 -3.31 3.58 7.83
C ALA A 670 -3.45 3.60 6.30
N GLY A 671 -2.38 3.96 5.61
CA GLY A 671 -2.52 4.53 4.29
C GLY A 671 -1.23 5.01 3.64
N GLY A 672 -1.41 5.81 2.60
CA GLY A 672 -0.32 6.37 1.81
C GLY A 672 -0.44 7.87 1.61
N LYS A 673 0.70 8.54 1.39
CA LYS A 673 0.77 10.00 1.26
C LYS A 673 1.76 10.38 0.17
N GLN A 674 1.31 11.26 -0.70
CA GLN A 674 2.11 11.95 -1.70
C GLN A 674 2.21 13.41 -1.30
N ALA A 675 3.39 13.82 -0.84
CA ALA A 675 3.68 15.19 -0.47
C ALA A 675 4.19 15.98 -1.68
N PHE A 676 3.82 17.26 -1.74
CA PHE A 676 4.22 18.20 -2.78
C PHE A 676 4.99 19.34 -2.14
N GLU A 677 5.87 19.98 -2.92
CA GLU A 677 6.19 21.37 -2.64
C GLU A 677 4.86 22.17 -2.64
N PRO A 678 4.64 23.11 -1.70
CA PRO A 678 3.37 23.80 -1.57
C PRO A 678 2.89 24.38 -2.91
N MET A 679 1.81 23.82 -3.46
CA MET A 679 1.29 24.25 -4.77
C MET A 679 0.24 25.33 -4.62
N ASP A 680 0.40 26.41 -5.39
CA ASP A 680 -0.64 27.42 -5.55
C ASP A 680 -1.76 26.93 -6.52
N LEU A 681 -2.76 27.78 -6.78
CA LEU A 681 -3.87 27.39 -7.66
C LEU A 681 -3.45 27.17 -9.13
N PRO A 682 -2.67 28.08 -9.78
CA PRO A 682 -2.08 27.82 -11.09
C PRO A 682 -1.32 26.49 -11.21
N GLU A 683 -0.45 26.18 -10.26
CA GLU A 683 0.30 24.93 -10.23
C GLU A 683 -0.64 23.74 -10.07
N THR A 684 -1.53 23.78 -9.08
CA THR A 684 -2.56 22.75 -8.86
C THR A 684 -3.40 22.50 -10.11
N ASN A 685 -3.82 23.55 -10.82
CA ASN A 685 -4.60 23.44 -12.06
C ASN A 685 -3.86 22.71 -13.16
N THR A 686 -2.55 22.96 -13.29
CA THR A 686 -1.71 22.32 -14.29
C THR A 686 -1.50 20.85 -13.93
N THR A 687 -1.06 20.60 -12.70
CA THR A 687 -0.79 19.25 -12.19
C THR A 687 -2.03 18.35 -12.27
N TRP A 688 -3.21 18.79 -11.80
CA TRP A 688 -4.41 17.95 -11.84
C TRP A 688 -4.89 17.68 -13.26
N PHE A 689 -4.65 18.61 -14.19
CA PHE A 689 -5.00 18.37 -15.58
C PHE A 689 -4.11 17.29 -16.20
N ASP A 690 -2.81 17.37 -15.96
CA ASP A 690 -1.84 16.38 -16.42
C ASP A 690 -2.11 15.01 -15.77
N ASP A 691 -2.48 14.99 -14.49
CA ASP A 691 -2.90 13.76 -13.80
C ASP A 691 -4.09 13.07 -14.47
N VAL A 692 -5.07 13.81 -14.98
CA VAL A 692 -6.21 13.21 -15.71
C VAL A 692 -5.77 12.62 -17.05
N VAL A 693 -4.78 13.23 -17.71
CA VAL A 693 -4.15 12.65 -18.90
C VAL A 693 -3.42 11.36 -18.53
N ASN A 694 -2.64 11.37 -17.44
CA ASN A 694 -1.91 10.20 -16.95
C ASN A 694 -2.84 9.05 -16.57
N ILE A 695 -4.00 9.33 -15.95
CA ILE A 695 -5.03 8.30 -15.71
C ILE A 695 -5.54 7.72 -17.03
N GLY A 696 -5.77 8.57 -18.03
CA GLY A 696 -6.15 8.15 -19.38
C GLY A 696 -5.12 7.21 -20.01
N ASP A 697 -3.84 7.57 -19.93
CA ASP A 697 -2.73 6.75 -20.42
C ASP A 697 -2.65 5.42 -19.63
N ALA A 698 -2.70 5.47 -18.30
CA ALA A 698 -2.65 4.28 -17.43
C ALA A 698 -3.83 3.31 -17.66
N LEU A 699 -4.99 3.80 -18.08
CA LEU A 699 -6.09 2.94 -18.54
C LEU A 699 -5.73 2.29 -19.87
N VAL A 700 -5.30 3.07 -20.87
CA VAL A 700 -4.92 2.53 -22.19
C VAL A 700 -3.85 1.45 -22.07
N ASP A 701 -2.91 1.63 -21.14
CA ASP A 701 -1.79 0.73 -20.88
C ASP A 701 -2.16 -0.47 -19.98
N GLY A 702 -3.41 -0.58 -19.54
CA GLY A 702 -3.87 -1.70 -18.71
C GLY A 702 -3.54 -1.60 -17.23
N ALA A 703 -2.68 -0.67 -16.81
CA ALA A 703 -2.17 -0.54 -15.44
C ALA A 703 -3.28 -0.37 -14.38
N LEU A 704 -4.41 0.20 -14.79
CA LEU A 704 -5.57 0.45 -13.93
C LEU A 704 -6.62 -0.65 -13.92
N TYR A 705 -6.60 -1.57 -14.89
CA TYR A 705 -7.71 -2.50 -15.07
C TYR A 705 -7.67 -3.65 -14.08
N GLY A 706 -6.50 -4.14 -13.65
CA GLY A 706 -6.38 -5.05 -12.50
C GLY A 706 -6.98 -6.44 -12.74
N GLU A 707 -8.28 -6.49 -13.01
CA GLU A 707 -9.06 -7.60 -13.51
C GLU A 707 -8.86 -7.64 -15.00
N HIS A 708 -8.66 -8.84 -15.54
CA HIS A 708 -8.68 -9.16 -16.95
C HIS A 708 -9.13 -8.02 -17.87
N SER A 709 -8.18 -7.40 -18.57
CA SER A 709 -8.47 -6.54 -19.72
C SER A 709 -8.24 -7.38 -20.96
N ASP A 710 -9.31 -7.76 -21.65
CA ASP A 710 -9.26 -8.44 -22.96
C ASP A 710 -8.30 -7.69 -23.89
N ARG A 711 -8.29 -6.36 -23.82
CA ARG A 711 -7.42 -5.49 -24.61
C ARG A 711 -5.92 -5.67 -24.31
N ALA A 712 -5.56 -5.95 -23.06
CA ALA A 712 -4.17 -6.22 -22.67
C ALA A 712 -3.75 -7.68 -22.93
N TRP A 713 -4.71 -8.60 -23.06
CA TRP A 713 -4.48 -10.05 -23.20
C TRP A 713 -4.60 -10.56 -24.65
N ASP A 714 -5.45 -9.95 -25.49
CA ASP A 714 -5.77 -10.41 -26.86
C ASP A 714 -4.79 -9.90 -27.94
N ASP A 715 -3.77 -9.10 -27.62
CA ASP A 715 -2.72 -8.75 -28.58
C ASP A 715 -1.68 -9.89 -28.63
N PRO A 716 -1.61 -10.70 -29.72
CA PRO A 716 -0.81 -11.95 -29.76
C PRO A 716 0.71 -11.74 -29.66
N LEU A 717 1.12 -10.48 -29.62
CA LEU A 717 2.45 -9.92 -29.83
C LEU A 717 2.49 -8.55 -29.12
N LEU A 718 2.70 -8.51 -27.80
CA LEU A 718 3.50 -7.43 -27.18
C LEU A 718 4.96 -7.57 -27.66
N SER A 719 5.16 -7.50 -28.98
CA SER A 719 6.38 -7.84 -29.75
C SER A 719 7.57 -6.91 -29.52
N GLY A 720 7.57 -6.18 -28.41
CA GLY A 720 8.70 -5.45 -27.92
C GLY A 720 8.48 -4.87 -26.53
N LEU A 721 8.10 -5.65 -25.51
CA LEU A 721 8.45 -5.47 -24.08
C LEU A 721 8.47 -4.05 -23.42
N ASN A 722 7.84 -3.01 -23.98
CA ASN A 722 7.92 -1.65 -23.45
C ASN A 722 6.60 -0.92 -23.22
N ASP A 723 5.48 -1.27 -23.86
CA ASP A 723 4.24 -0.46 -23.74
C ASP A 723 3.07 -1.16 -23.02
N GLY A 724 3.29 -2.31 -22.37
CA GLY A 724 2.30 -2.98 -21.51
C GLY A 724 2.92 -3.76 -20.35
N ALA A 725 4.22 -3.55 -20.11
CA ALA A 725 5.03 -4.38 -19.23
C ALA A 725 4.63 -4.26 -17.75
N ALA A 726 4.14 -3.10 -17.29
CA ALA A 726 3.86 -2.86 -15.87
C ALA A 726 2.67 -3.68 -15.35
N PHE A 727 1.56 -3.76 -16.10
CA PHE A 727 0.36 -4.50 -15.69
C PHE A 727 0.60 -6.01 -15.61
N VAL A 728 1.14 -6.59 -16.68
CA VAL A 728 1.49 -8.03 -16.73
C VAL A 728 2.59 -8.34 -15.70
N SER A 729 3.51 -7.39 -15.47
CA SER A 729 4.56 -7.52 -14.47
C SER A 729 4.03 -7.53 -13.04
N ASP A 730 3.14 -6.60 -12.72
CA ASP A 730 2.48 -6.53 -11.42
C ASP A 730 1.54 -7.70 -11.17
N PHE A 731 0.90 -8.22 -12.22
CA PHE A 731 -0.04 -9.32 -12.11
C PHE A 731 0.67 -10.66 -11.89
N LEU A 732 1.67 -10.97 -12.73
CA LEU A 732 2.33 -12.29 -12.76
C LEU A 732 3.58 -12.37 -11.88
N PHE A 733 4.34 -11.28 -11.69
CA PHE A 733 5.59 -11.33 -10.91
C PHE A 733 5.42 -10.90 -9.44
N VAL A 734 4.44 -10.04 -9.10
CA VAL A 734 4.14 -9.72 -7.67
C VAL A 734 3.40 -10.87 -6.98
N GLY A 735 2.92 -11.86 -7.74
CA GLY A 735 2.45 -13.14 -7.21
C GLY A 735 3.47 -13.81 -6.27
N ASP A 736 4.77 -13.66 -6.55
CA ASP A 736 5.83 -14.16 -5.68
C ASP A 736 5.81 -13.52 -4.31
N VAL A 737 5.53 -12.23 -4.18
CA VAL A 737 5.60 -11.57 -2.87
C VAL A 737 4.44 -11.97 -1.96
N ARG A 738 3.30 -12.33 -2.55
CA ARG A 738 2.14 -12.86 -1.81
C ARG A 738 2.41 -14.30 -1.35
N ASN A 739 3.00 -15.13 -2.20
CA ASN A 739 3.48 -16.46 -1.83
C ASN A 739 4.63 -16.38 -0.81
N LEU A 740 5.60 -15.49 -0.99
CA LEU A 740 6.68 -15.20 -0.05
C LEU A 740 6.12 -14.73 1.30
N GLY A 741 5.10 -13.88 1.30
CA GLY A 741 4.42 -13.44 2.52
C GLY A 741 3.78 -14.60 3.27
N ILE A 742 3.12 -15.52 2.56
CA ILE A 742 2.52 -16.74 3.13
C ILE A 742 3.61 -17.69 3.64
N THR A 743 4.54 -18.10 2.77
CA THR A 743 5.64 -19.01 3.09
C THR A 743 6.48 -18.50 4.25
N SER A 744 6.84 -17.21 4.24
CA SER A 744 7.64 -16.62 5.33
C SER A 744 6.88 -16.61 6.64
N TYR A 745 5.57 -16.31 6.62
CA TYR A 745 4.75 -16.32 7.83
C TYR A 745 4.70 -17.72 8.45
N SER A 746 4.35 -18.74 7.64
CA SER A 746 4.27 -20.13 8.11
C SER A 746 5.63 -20.65 8.58
N ALA A 747 6.71 -20.35 7.85
CA ALA A 747 8.05 -20.80 8.25
C ALA A 747 8.52 -20.18 9.59
N ILE A 748 8.08 -18.96 9.92
CA ILE A 748 8.40 -18.28 11.18
C ILE A 748 7.52 -18.77 12.33
N PHE A 749 6.20 -18.82 12.13
CA PHE A 749 5.24 -19.01 13.22
C PHE A 749 4.73 -20.44 13.39
N ASP A 750 4.62 -21.20 12.29
CA ASP A 750 4.09 -22.57 12.32
C ASP A 750 5.23 -23.60 12.41
N ASP A 751 6.25 -23.46 11.57
CA ASP A 751 7.35 -24.42 11.48
C ASP A 751 8.50 -24.09 12.44
N GLY A 752 8.66 -22.82 12.81
CA GLY A 752 9.72 -22.34 13.70
C GLY A 752 11.12 -22.43 13.10
N GLU A 753 11.21 -22.45 11.76
CA GLU A 753 12.46 -22.58 11.01
C GLU A 753 13.30 -21.30 11.04
N TRP A 754 12.65 -20.15 11.17
CA TRP A 754 13.29 -18.83 11.15
C TRP A 754 12.98 -18.01 12.41
N SER A 755 13.90 -17.11 12.77
CA SER A 755 13.62 -16.14 13.84
C SER A 755 12.63 -15.07 13.36
N ASP A 756 11.88 -14.47 14.28
CA ASP A 756 10.93 -13.38 13.98
C ASP A 756 11.58 -12.18 13.25
N VAL A 757 12.91 -12.06 13.26
CA VAL A 757 13.67 -11.04 12.50
C VAL A 757 13.42 -11.18 10.99
N ALA A 758 13.12 -12.38 10.51
CA ALA A 758 12.74 -12.64 9.12
C ALA A 758 11.50 -11.86 8.68
N LEU A 759 10.61 -11.46 9.60
CA LEU A 759 9.45 -10.61 9.28
C LEU A 759 9.87 -9.23 8.76
N ALA A 760 11.02 -8.70 9.19
CA ALA A 760 11.55 -7.47 8.63
C ALA A 760 11.88 -7.62 7.14
N GLY A 761 12.31 -8.82 6.71
CA GLY A 761 12.51 -9.23 5.32
C GLY A 761 11.34 -8.88 4.41
N ILE A 762 10.13 -9.13 4.91
CA ILE A 762 8.86 -8.91 4.20
C ILE A 762 8.55 -7.43 4.06
N GLY A 763 8.97 -6.63 5.05
CA GLY A 763 8.73 -5.19 5.12
C GLY A 763 9.30 -4.40 3.94
N PHE A 764 10.36 -4.86 3.28
CA PHE A 764 11.04 -4.10 2.22
C PHE A 764 11.06 -4.78 0.84
N ILE A 765 10.25 -5.83 0.65
CA ILE A 765 10.10 -6.46 -0.67
C ILE A 765 9.55 -5.40 -1.66
N PRO A 766 10.06 -5.32 -2.91
CA PRO A 766 9.58 -4.39 -3.95
C PRO A 766 8.14 -4.67 -4.41
N LEU A 767 7.17 -4.43 -3.53
CA LEU A 767 5.75 -4.58 -3.85
C LEU A 767 5.25 -3.38 -4.63
N TYR A 768 4.84 -3.63 -5.87
CA TYR A 768 4.26 -2.60 -6.75
C TYR A 768 5.15 -1.36 -6.91
N ASP A 769 6.45 -1.50 -6.59
CA ASP A 769 7.41 -0.41 -6.57
C ASP A 769 7.70 0.01 -8.00
N MET A 770 7.13 1.14 -8.39
CA MET A 770 7.54 1.80 -9.61
C MET A 770 8.99 2.27 -9.55
N GLY A 771 9.79 2.07 -8.50
CA GLY A 771 11.24 2.16 -8.58
C GLY A 771 11.86 1.17 -9.58
N LYS A 772 11.25 -0.01 -9.80
CA LYS A 772 11.66 -0.96 -10.86
C LYS A 772 11.04 -0.65 -12.23
N ALA A 773 9.79 -0.16 -12.28
CA ALA A 773 9.14 0.30 -13.52
C ALA A 773 9.49 1.75 -13.91
N GLY A 774 10.03 2.51 -12.98
CA GLY A 774 10.37 3.93 -13.03
C GLY A 774 11.73 4.15 -13.65
N TYR A 775 12.46 3.08 -13.95
CA TYR A 775 13.47 3.10 -15.00
C TYR A 775 12.84 3.35 -16.39
N LYS A 776 11.54 3.07 -16.58
CA LYS A 776 10.81 3.40 -17.82
C LYS A 776 10.09 4.76 -17.75
N VAL A 777 9.71 5.23 -16.56
CA VAL A 777 9.18 6.62 -16.35
C VAL A 777 10.30 7.65 -16.18
N ALA A 778 11.53 7.19 -15.92
CA ALA A 778 12.74 7.99 -15.75
C ALA A 778 12.95 8.99 -16.89
N ASP A 779 12.64 8.63 -18.14
CA ASP A 779 12.84 9.54 -19.27
C ASP A 779 11.99 10.81 -19.14
N ARG A 780 10.68 10.71 -18.88
CA ARG A 780 9.83 11.89 -18.66
C ARG A 780 10.18 12.63 -17.37
N TYR A 781 10.54 11.92 -16.30
CA TYR A 781 10.94 12.53 -15.02
C TYR A 781 12.26 13.32 -15.16
N PHE A 782 13.30 12.71 -15.72
CA PHE A 782 14.61 13.34 -15.96
C PHE A 782 14.50 14.50 -16.95
N ASP A 783 13.59 14.43 -17.93
CA ASP A 783 13.28 15.56 -18.80
C ASP A 783 12.66 16.73 -18.00
N THR A 784 11.77 16.43 -17.06
CA THR A 784 11.10 17.45 -16.21
C THR A 784 12.07 18.08 -15.21
N VAL A 785 13.01 17.31 -14.65
CA VAL A 785 14.00 17.81 -13.67
C VAL A 785 15.37 18.17 -14.28
N GLY A 786 15.50 18.16 -15.62
CA GLY A 786 16.69 18.63 -16.33
C GLY A 786 17.92 17.71 -16.26
N LEU A 787 17.74 16.40 -16.05
CA LEU A 787 18.82 15.42 -15.87
C LEU A 787 19.10 14.53 -17.10
N THR A 788 18.42 14.76 -18.23
CA THR A 788 18.55 13.97 -19.48
C THR A 788 19.99 13.86 -19.96
N SER A 789 20.78 14.95 -19.87
CA SER A 789 22.19 14.94 -20.30
C SER A 789 23.09 14.09 -19.40
N VAL A 790 22.75 13.96 -18.13
CA VAL A 790 23.46 13.09 -17.18
C VAL A 790 23.18 11.63 -17.53
N LYS A 791 21.91 11.29 -17.79
CA LYS A 791 21.48 9.94 -18.21
C LYS A 791 22.22 9.48 -19.47
N SER A 792 22.19 10.29 -20.54
CA SER A 792 22.88 9.97 -21.80
C SER A 792 24.40 9.81 -21.66
N GLY A 793 24.97 10.45 -20.64
CA GLY A 793 26.38 10.28 -20.29
C GLY A 793 26.65 8.96 -19.58
N LEU A 794 25.80 8.60 -18.59
CA LEU A 794 25.90 7.33 -17.87
C LEU A 794 25.67 6.11 -18.77
N ASP A 795 24.80 6.22 -19.79
CA ASP A 795 24.57 5.17 -20.80
C ASP A 795 25.87 4.72 -21.49
N GLN A 796 26.89 5.58 -21.55
CA GLN A 796 28.17 5.26 -22.20
C GLN A 796 29.10 4.42 -21.32
N VAL A 797 28.84 4.36 -20.02
CA VAL A 797 29.66 3.63 -19.04
C VAL A 797 28.88 2.55 -18.31
N SER A 798 27.55 2.56 -18.30
CA SER A 798 26.76 1.55 -17.63
C SER A 798 25.46 1.27 -18.37
N LEU A 799 25.07 -0.01 -18.39
CA LEU A 799 23.77 -0.47 -18.89
C LEU A 799 22.64 -0.26 -17.87
N SER A 800 22.97 0.13 -16.63
CA SER A 800 22.04 0.41 -15.53
C SER A 800 21.96 1.91 -15.23
N SER A 801 22.10 2.75 -16.25
CA SER A 801 22.16 4.22 -16.13
C SER A 801 20.93 4.82 -15.41
N ASP A 802 19.75 4.26 -15.64
CA ASP A 802 18.49 4.70 -15.02
C ASP A 802 18.50 4.45 -13.52
N GLN A 803 18.95 3.27 -13.09
CA GLN A 803 19.19 2.95 -11.69
C GLN A 803 20.26 3.84 -11.07
N LEU A 804 21.33 4.10 -11.82
CA LEU A 804 22.42 4.98 -11.40
C LEU A 804 21.95 6.38 -11.07
N LEU A 805 21.22 6.98 -11.99
CA LEU A 805 20.74 8.34 -11.87
C LEU A 805 19.57 8.47 -10.89
N ALA A 806 18.65 7.50 -10.86
CA ALA A 806 17.56 7.47 -9.89
C ALA A 806 18.09 7.39 -8.45
N ASN A 807 19.05 6.50 -8.19
CA ASN A 807 19.67 6.39 -6.86
C ASN A 807 20.46 7.65 -6.49
N LEU A 808 21.15 8.28 -7.45
CA LEU A 808 21.86 9.54 -7.23
C LEU A 808 20.90 10.68 -6.86
N SER A 809 19.84 10.86 -7.66
CA SER A 809 18.84 11.93 -7.45
C SER A 809 17.96 11.70 -6.22
N LYS A 810 17.65 10.45 -5.87
CA LYS A 810 16.94 10.08 -4.64
C LYS A 810 17.76 10.43 -3.39
N ASN A 811 19.09 10.46 -3.51
CA ASN A 811 20.01 10.60 -2.38
C ASN A 811 20.72 11.96 -2.31
N GLY A 812 20.52 12.86 -3.26
CA GLY A 812 21.22 14.13 -3.30
C GLY A 812 20.85 14.94 -4.53
N THR A 813 21.29 16.20 -4.54
CA THR A 813 21.14 17.09 -5.69
C THR A 813 22.28 16.82 -6.67
N VAL A 814 21.97 16.42 -7.90
CA VAL A 814 22.96 16.25 -8.95
C VAL A 814 23.35 17.64 -9.48
N GLU A 815 24.64 17.97 -9.41
CA GLU A 815 25.16 19.28 -9.78
C GLU A 815 25.77 19.28 -11.18
N SER A 816 26.50 18.22 -11.53
CA SER A 816 27.07 18.07 -12.87
C SER A 816 27.49 16.63 -13.18
N PHE A 817 27.71 16.37 -14.46
CA PHE A 817 28.22 15.09 -14.96
C PHE A 817 29.32 15.30 -16.00
N GLY A 818 30.32 14.41 -15.98
CA GLY A 818 31.35 14.35 -17.02
C GLY A 818 31.89 12.94 -17.20
N LEU A 819 32.32 12.62 -18.42
CA LEU A 819 33.07 11.39 -18.69
C LEU A 819 34.55 11.62 -18.42
N GLN A 820 35.16 10.70 -17.68
CA GLN A 820 36.59 10.74 -17.35
C GLN A 820 37.24 9.37 -17.60
N THR A 821 38.50 9.38 -18.03
CA THR A 821 39.36 8.20 -18.00
C THR A 821 40.23 8.27 -16.75
N LEU A 822 40.08 7.32 -15.83
CA LEU A 822 40.90 7.22 -14.63
C LEU A 822 42.28 6.63 -14.96
N ASP A 823 43.21 6.73 -14.00
CA ASP A 823 44.57 6.19 -14.15
C ASP A 823 44.54 4.70 -14.54
N GLY A 824 45.39 4.29 -15.47
CA GLY A 824 45.34 2.92 -16.03
C GLY A 824 44.33 2.72 -17.17
N GLY A 825 43.63 3.76 -17.62
CA GLY A 825 42.82 3.72 -18.84
C GLY A 825 41.35 3.35 -18.64
N TRP A 826 40.85 3.40 -17.41
CA TRP A 826 39.48 2.99 -17.08
C TRP A 826 38.47 4.10 -17.39
N LYS A 827 37.52 3.83 -18.28
CA LYS A 827 36.43 4.76 -18.58
C LYS A 827 35.44 4.81 -17.42
N SER A 828 35.02 6.02 -17.07
CA SER A 828 34.13 6.28 -15.96
C SER A 828 33.21 7.47 -16.22
N GLY A 829 32.00 7.40 -15.65
CA GLY A 829 31.10 8.54 -15.51
C GLY A 829 31.32 9.17 -14.14
N VAL A 830 31.56 10.47 -14.10
CA VAL A 830 31.79 11.22 -12.86
C VAL A 830 30.62 12.17 -12.66
N THR A 831 29.88 11.94 -11.58
CA THR A 831 28.77 12.79 -11.16
C THR A 831 29.18 13.58 -9.92
N GLN A 832 29.11 14.90 -10.00
CA GLN A 832 29.19 15.76 -8.83
C GLN A 832 27.78 15.94 -8.27
N ALA A 833 27.64 15.72 -6.97
CA ALA A 833 26.36 15.82 -6.29
C ALA A 833 26.55 16.37 -4.87
N SER A 834 25.47 16.82 -4.25
CA SER A 834 25.50 17.27 -2.86
C SER A 834 24.35 16.71 -2.03
N ARG A 835 24.60 16.55 -0.73
CA ARG A 835 23.63 16.08 0.26
C ARG A 835 23.83 16.84 1.56
N ASN A 836 22.75 17.33 2.16
CA ASN A 836 22.78 18.12 3.41
C ASN A 836 23.79 19.29 3.37
N GLY A 837 23.93 19.95 2.21
CA GLY A 837 24.86 21.08 2.01
C GLY A 837 26.34 20.69 1.88
N MET A 838 26.67 19.41 1.74
CA MET A 838 28.04 18.93 1.49
C MET A 838 28.12 18.22 0.14
N GLY A 839 29.15 18.55 -0.65
CA GLY A 839 29.41 17.92 -1.95
C GLY A 839 30.09 16.54 -1.82
N TYR A 840 29.80 15.67 -2.76
CA TYR A 840 30.46 14.38 -2.97
C TYR A 840 30.61 14.07 -4.47
N THR A 841 31.66 13.33 -4.80
CA THR A 841 31.91 12.84 -6.15
C THR A 841 31.48 11.39 -6.24
N ASN A 842 30.63 11.03 -7.19
CA ASN A 842 30.31 9.64 -7.53
C ASN A 842 30.94 9.27 -8.87
N ILE A 843 31.58 8.10 -8.93
CA ILE A 843 32.35 7.60 -10.05
C ILE A 843 31.84 6.22 -10.42
N THR A 844 31.15 6.10 -11.55
CA THR A 844 30.71 4.82 -12.09
C THR A 844 31.74 4.29 -13.08
N LEU A 845 32.41 3.20 -12.74
CA LEU A 845 33.38 2.54 -13.62
C LEU A 845 32.66 1.69 -14.68
N GLN A 846 33.19 1.67 -15.91
CA GLN A 846 32.54 0.91 -16.98
C GLN A 846 32.60 -0.61 -16.81
N ASP A 847 33.73 -1.14 -16.33
CA ASP A 847 33.96 -2.58 -16.21
C ASP A 847 34.70 -2.89 -14.91
N GLY A 848 33.94 -3.12 -13.84
CA GLY A 848 34.47 -3.44 -12.51
C GLY A 848 35.18 -4.79 -12.48
N ASP A 849 34.62 -5.79 -13.17
CA ASP A 849 35.21 -7.12 -13.28
C ASP A 849 36.62 -7.08 -13.92
N ALA A 850 36.75 -6.38 -15.05
CA ALA A 850 38.05 -6.25 -15.71
C ALA A 850 39.04 -5.51 -14.83
N TYR A 851 38.57 -4.50 -14.07
CA TYR A 851 39.39 -3.82 -13.07
C TYR A 851 39.88 -4.78 -11.99
N VAL A 852 39.00 -5.59 -11.39
CA VAL A 852 39.37 -6.58 -10.38
C VAL A 852 40.33 -7.63 -10.94
N ARG A 853 40.08 -8.14 -12.15
CA ARG A 853 40.99 -9.06 -12.85
C ARG A 853 42.36 -8.44 -13.11
N SER A 854 42.43 -7.14 -13.38
CA SER A 854 43.71 -6.42 -13.56
C SER A 854 44.57 -6.40 -12.29
N LEU A 855 43.95 -6.55 -11.12
CA LEU A 855 44.62 -6.69 -9.83
C LEU A 855 45.06 -8.14 -9.54
N GLY A 856 44.81 -9.08 -10.46
CA GLY A 856 45.10 -10.51 -10.29
C GLY A 856 44.11 -11.23 -9.38
N LEU A 857 42.90 -10.68 -9.21
CA LEU A 857 41.86 -11.22 -8.33
C LEU A 857 40.70 -11.81 -9.14
N ASP A 858 39.99 -12.76 -8.54
CA ASP A 858 38.77 -13.34 -9.10
C ASP A 858 37.55 -12.54 -8.65
N PRO A 859 36.84 -11.83 -9.55
CA PRO A 859 35.65 -11.05 -9.18
C PRO A 859 34.51 -11.91 -8.61
N GLY A 860 34.42 -13.21 -8.97
CA GLY A 860 33.38 -14.10 -8.45
C GLY A 860 33.64 -14.62 -7.03
N ASN A 861 34.84 -14.42 -6.48
CA ASN A 861 35.24 -14.97 -5.18
C ASN A 861 36.21 -14.06 -4.42
N LEU A 862 35.67 -13.03 -3.77
CA LEU A 862 36.44 -12.01 -3.05
C LEU A 862 36.39 -12.20 -1.53
N SER A 863 37.54 -12.53 -0.93
CA SER A 863 37.72 -12.46 0.54
C SER A 863 37.70 -11.00 1.05
N ASN A 864 37.43 -10.80 2.35
CA ASN A 864 37.47 -9.46 2.96
C ASN A 864 38.83 -8.76 2.78
N ALA A 865 39.94 -9.51 2.78
CA ALA A 865 41.26 -8.95 2.51
C ALA A 865 41.39 -8.44 1.06
N ASN A 866 40.86 -9.21 0.10
CA ASN A 866 40.86 -8.83 -1.32
C ASN A 866 39.97 -7.60 -1.57
N LYS A 867 38.81 -7.52 -0.91
CA LYS A 867 37.93 -6.34 -0.96
C LYS A 867 38.63 -5.08 -0.45
N GLY A 868 39.33 -5.17 0.69
CA GLY A 868 40.12 -4.07 1.23
C GLY A 868 41.23 -3.61 0.26
N LEU A 869 41.92 -4.56 -0.39
CA LEU A 869 42.90 -4.26 -1.42
C LEU A 869 42.27 -3.57 -2.65
N ILE A 870 41.10 -4.02 -3.11
CA ILE A 870 40.37 -3.40 -4.22
C ILE A 870 40.01 -1.95 -3.88
N GLY A 871 39.45 -1.73 -2.69
CA GLY A 871 39.07 -0.39 -2.22
C GLY A 871 40.25 0.58 -2.22
N GLU A 872 41.37 0.11 -1.69
CA GLU A 872 42.62 0.84 -1.60
C GLU A 872 43.21 1.17 -2.99
N LYS A 873 43.22 0.19 -3.90
CA LYS A 873 43.70 0.39 -5.27
C LYS A 873 42.81 1.33 -6.08
N ALA A 874 41.49 1.26 -5.86
CA ALA A 874 40.55 2.13 -6.57
C ALA A 874 40.67 3.58 -6.08
N SER A 875 40.90 3.80 -4.78
CA SER A 875 41.24 5.13 -4.28
C SER A 875 42.53 5.67 -4.89
N GLN A 876 43.59 4.86 -4.94
CA GLN A 876 44.87 5.25 -5.57
C GLN A 876 44.70 5.58 -7.07
N MET A 877 43.89 4.80 -7.78
CA MET A 877 43.54 5.04 -9.18
C MET A 877 42.86 6.40 -9.37
N TYR A 878 41.85 6.72 -8.54
CA TYR A 878 41.21 8.02 -8.56
C TYR A 878 42.19 9.14 -8.23
N ALA A 879 42.97 9.02 -7.15
CA ALA A 879 43.92 10.04 -6.72
C ALA A 879 44.93 10.41 -7.81
N ARG A 880 45.45 9.42 -8.52
CA ARG A 880 46.37 9.63 -9.65
C ARG A 880 45.69 10.30 -10.85
N SER A 881 44.43 9.95 -11.12
CA SER A 881 43.64 10.63 -12.16
C SER A 881 43.44 12.12 -11.87
N GLN A 882 43.51 12.52 -10.60
CA GLN A 882 43.45 13.92 -10.16
C GLN A 882 44.84 14.59 -10.05
N ASN A 883 45.90 13.95 -10.56
CA ASN A 883 47.31 14.42 -10.48
C ASN A 883 47.81 14.66 -9.05
N LEU A 884 47.32 13.90 -8.07
CA LEU A 884 47.79 14.01 -6.69
C LEU A 884 49.13 13.31 -6.50
N GLU A 885 50.09 14.00 -5.87
CA GLU A 885 51.41 13.44 -5.57
C GLU A 885 51.32 12.47 -4.39
N PRO A 886 51.76 11.20 -4.51
CA PRO A 886 51.71 10.24 -3.42
C PRO A 886 52.84 10.51 -2.41
N ILE A 887 52.47 10.82 -1.16
CA ILE A 887 53.40 10.98 -0.04
C ILE A 887 53.53 9.67 0.74
N PHE A 888 52.41 8.97 0.93
CA PHE A 888 52.33 7.69 1.59
C PHE A 888 51.20 6.87 0.99
N VAL A 889 51.52 5.76 0.34
CA VAL A 889 50.55 4.84 -0.30
C VAL A 889 51.03 3.39 -0.11
N THR A 890 50.68 2.75 1.01
CA THR A 890 51.25 1.43 1.38
C THR A 890 50.59 0.24 0.71
N GLY A 891 49.51 0.44 -0.03
CA GLY A 891 48.86 -0.60 -0.84
C GLY A 891 48.09 -1.65 -0.07
N ASN A 892 48.11 -1.63 1.27
CA ASN A 892 47.29 -2.44 2.16
C ASN A 892 46.60 -1.52 3.19
N PRO A 893 45.30 -1.72 3.51
CA PRO A 893 44.60 -0.95 4.51
C PRO A 893 45.26 -1.05 5.89
N SER A 894 45.40 0.07 6.60
CA SER A 894 46.03 0.11 7.91
C SER A 894 45.00 -0.11 9.01
N ALA A 895 45.21 -1.12 9.86
CA ALA A 895 44.27 -1.40 10.95
C ALA A 895 44.22 -0.31 12.04
N ASN A 896 45.27 0.50 12.17
CA ASN A 896 45.39 1.49 13.25
C ASN A 896 46.04 2.82 12.83
N GLY A 897 46.37 2.98 11.55
CA GLY A 897 47.06 4.15 10.97
C GLY A 897 46.23 4.80 9.86
N ILE A 898 46.89 5.60 9.05
CA ILE A 898 46.32 6.25 7.86
C ILE A 898 46.55 5.35 6.65
N ASP A 899 45.56 5.22 5.77
CA ASP A 899 45.69 4.44 4.53
C ASP A 899 46.56 5.16 3.50
N ASN A 900 46.15 6.38 3.10
CA ASN A 900 46.84 7.15 2.07
C ASN A 900 47.06 8.62 2.47
N ILE A 901 48.18 9.16 2.01
CA ILE A 901 48.50 10.58 2.10
C ILE A 901 48.99 11.07 0.75
N TYR A 902 48.33 12.10 0.25
CA TYR A 902 48.67 12.76 -1.01
C TYR A 902 48.99 14.24 -0.79
N ARG A 903 49.59 14.86 -1.79
CA ARG A 903 49.77 16.32 -1.88
C ARG A 903 49.15 16.84 -3.18
N ASP A 904 48.35 17.90 -3.07
CA ASP A 904 47.79 18.59 -4.23
C ASP A 904 48.78 19.59 -4.85
N SER A 905 48.46 20.12 -6.02
CA SER A 905 49.28 21.10 -6.75
C SER A 905 49.47 22.44 -6.01
N SER A 906 48.62 22.72 -5.01
CA SER A 906 48.71 23.90 -4.14
C SER A 906 49.55 23.64 -2.88
N GLY A 907 50.08 22.43 -2.74
CA GLY A 907 50.89 22.00 -1.59
C GLY A 907 50.08 21.65 -0.35
N ASN A 908 48.77 21.48 -0.44
CA ASN A 908 47.96 20.96 0.66
C ASN A 908 48.08 19.44 0.73
N PHE A 909 48.03 18.91 1.95
CA PHE A 909 47.99 17.47 2.18
C PHE A 909 46.55 16.97 2.17
N ILE A 910 46.33 15.82 1.54
CA ILE A 910 45.07 15.09 1.55
C ILE A 910 45.31 13.78 2.29
N ILE A 911 44.70 13.66 3.46
CA ILE A 911 44.69 12.41 4.24
C ILE A 911 43.43 11.66 3.84
N ASP A 912 43.62 10.51 3.22
CA ASP A 912 42.58 9.71 2.60
C ASP A 912 42.43 8.37 3.29
N GLU A 913 41.18 8.03 3.63
CA GLU A 913 40.79 6.73 4.17
C GLU A 913 39.92 6.02 3.13
N SER A 914 40.28 4.78 2.79
CA SER A 914 39.55 4.00 1.79
C SER A 914 38.73 2.89 2.45
N LYS A 915 37.53 2.62 1.94
CA LYS A 915 36.67 1.52 2.40
C LYS A 915 36.08 0.77 1.23
N PHE A 916 35.97 -0.54 1.34
CA PHE A 916 35.16 -1.34 0.43
C PHE A 916 33.90 -1.82 1.15
N VAL A 917 32.75 -1.43 0.62
CA VAL A 917 31.43 -1.73 1.18
C VAL A 917 30.68 -2.64 0.21
N SER A 918 30.21 -3.79 0.70
CA SER A 918 29.33 -4.65 -0.09
C SER A 918 28.36 -5.49 0.73
N GLY A 919 27.30 -5.96 0.08
CA GLY A 919 26.27 -6.83 0.67
C GLY A 919 26.80 -8.15 1.23
N ARG A 920 27.91 -8.66 0.68
CA ARG A 920 28.60 -9.90 1.14
C ARG A 920 29.63 -9.65 2.26
N GLY A 921 29.47 -8.58 3.05
CA GLY A 921 30.36 -8.20 4.15
C GLY A 921 31.39 -7.11 3.82
N ASN A 922 31.56 -6.18 4.75
CA ASN A 922 32.40 -4.98 4.63
C ASN A 922 33.90 -5.26 4.87
N ALA A 923 34.77 -4.53 4.18
CA ALA A 923 36.22 -4.56 4.40
C ALA A 923 36.79 -3.16 4.68
N GLY A 924 37.36 -3.02 5.88
CA GLY A 924 37.87 -1.76 6.44
C GLY A 924 37.35 -1.56 7.86
N LEU A 925 38.21 -1.18 8.80
CA LEU A 925 37.85 -1.13 10.23
C LEU A 925 36.91 0.06 10.57
N SER A 926 35.88 -0.26 11.38
CA SER A 926 34.86 0.59 12.03
C SER A 926 33.71 1.17 11.18
N GLY A 927 32.48 1.05 11.71
CA GLY A 927 31.22 1.33 11.04
C GLY A 927 30.95 2.80 10.68
N LEU A 928 30.32 2.98 9.52
CA LEU A 928 30.02 4.26 8.86
C LEU A 928 28.90 5.07 9.53
N SER A 929 28.35 4.64 10.68
CA SER A 929 27.24 5.35 11.38
C SER A 929 27.31 5.52 12.93
N SER A 930 28.39 5.16 13.65
CA SER A 930 28.40 5.32 15.12
C SER A 930 28.75 6.74 15.61
N THR A 931 28.11 7.18 16.69
CA THR A 931 28.26 8.50 17.35
C THR A 931 29.40 8.57 18.37
N ALA A 932 30.31 7.58 18.40
CA ALA A 932 31.34 7.48 19.43
C ALA A 932 32.53 8.42 19.18
N ASP A 933 33.04 9.04 20.26
CA ASP A 933 34.26 9.85 20.24
C ASP A 933 35.47 9.08 19.67
N GLY A 934 36.14 9.65 18.66
CA GLY A 934 37.39 9.09 18.11
C GLY A 934 37.28 8.38 16.75
N ARG A 935 36.26 8.69 15.94
CA ARG A 935 36.08 8.18 14.57
C ARG A 935 37.25 8.50 13.64
N GLN A 936 37.53 7.61 12.68
CA GLN A 936 38.53 7.84 11.63
C GLN A 936 38.32 9.19 10.90
N LEU A 937 39.43 9.83 10.52
CA LEU A 937 39.51 11.20 9.96
C LEU A 937 39.08 12.36 10.88
N THR A 938 38.56 12.12 12.09
CA THR A 938 38.42 13.21 13.07
C THR A 938 39.79 13.76 13.46
N LYS A 939 39.88 15.06 13.82
CA LYS A 939 41.12 15.67 14.32
C LYS A 939 41.72 14.87 15.48
N ARG A 940 40.87 14.44 16.41
CA ARG A 940 41.27 13.60 17.55
C ARG A 940 41.83 12.25 17.10
N TYR A 941 41.24 11.59 16.11
CA TYR A 941 41.76 10.33 15.59
C TYR A 941 43.11 10.51 14.90
N LEU A 942 43.20 11.49 14.00
CA LEU A 942 44.40 11.70 13.16
C LEU A 942 45.60 12.15 13.98
N PHE A 943 45.40 13.13 14.88
CA PHE A 943 46.49 13.80 15.57
C PHE A 943 46.56 13.50 17.07
N GLY A 944 45.50 12.97 17.68
CA GLY A 944 45.46 12.66 19.12
C GLY A 944 45.17 13.89 20.00
N GLN A 945 45.16 13.71 21.32
CA GLN A 945 45.06 14.85 22.25
C GLN A 945 46.42 15.54 22.35
N ASN A 946 46.48 16.86 22.16
CA ASN A 946 47.72 17.64 22.15
C ASN A 946 48.74 17.19 21.09
N ASN A 947 48.28 16.67 19.95
CA ASN A 947 49.12 16.17 18.85
C ASN A 947 49.96 14.92 19.18
N ASP A 948 49.60 14.16 20.22
CA ASP A 948 50.27 12.91 20.63
C ASP A 948 49.32 11.69 20.60
N GLY A 949 49.83 10.53 20.19
CA GLY A 949 49.10 9.25 20.15
C GLY A 949 48.07 9.07 19.02
N GLY A 950 47.92 10.01 18.09
CA GLY A 950 47.00 9.92 16.94
C GLY A 950 47.44 8.94 15.84
N ALA A 951 46.54 8.63 14.89
CA ALA A 951 46.79 7.70 13.78
C ALA A 951 48.03 8.07 12.95
N LEU A 952 48.33 9.37 12.80
CA LEU A 952 49.56 9.84 12.15
C LEU A 952 50.82 9.29 12.82
N SER A 953 50.85 9.23 14.16
CA SER A 953 51.99 8.68 14.92
C SER A 953 52.05 7.15 14.89
N ARG A 954 50.90 6.48 14.70
CA ARG A 954 50.79 5.01 14.63
C ARG A 954 50.99 4.44 13.22
N THR A 955 51.06 5.31 12.20
CA THR A 955 51.19 4.89 10.79
C THR A 955 52.61 4.39 10.53
N SER A 956 52.76 3.07 10.45
CA SER A 956 54.02 2.41 10.13
C SER A 956 54.49 2.78 8.72
N GLY A 957 55.78 3.07 8.55
CA GLY A 957 56.38 3.45 7.26
C GLY A 957 56.42 4.96 6.97
N LEU A 958 55.77 5.78 7.79
CA LEU A 958 55.85 7.24 7.68
C LEU A 958 57.02 7.78 8.52
N SER A 959 57.97 8.49 7.90
CA SER A 959 59.15 9.00 8.61
C SER A 959 58.79 10.10 9.62
N ALA A 960 59.59 10.25 10.69
CA ALA A 960 59.40 11.30 11.68
C ALA A 960 59.38 12.72 11.05
N SER A 961 60.17 12.94 9.99
CA SER A 961 60.16 14.19 9.23
C SER A 961 58.86 14.42 8.47
N GLN A 962 58.30 13.39 7.83
CA GLN A 962 57.01 13.49 7.12
C GLN A 962 55.86 13.72 8.10
N GLN A 963 55.86 13.00 9.23
CA GLN A 963 54.87 13.22 10.29
C GLN A 963 54.90 14.67 10.81
N GLN A 964 56.10 15.23 11.00
CA GLN A 964 56.24 16.61 11.44
C GLN A 964 55.81 17.62 10.37
N GLU A 965 56.11 17.35 9.10
CA GLU A 965 55.66 18.17 7.98
C GLU A 965 54.13 18.23 7.90
N ILE A 966 53.45 17.08 8.06
CA ILE A 966 52.00 16.98 8.05
C ILE A 966 51.38 17.69 9.28
N ARG A 967 52.00 17.60 10.46
CA ARG A 967 51.59 18.37 11.65
C ARG A 967 51.68 19.87 11.41
N ASN A 968 52.79 20.35 10.86
CA ASN A 968 52.95 21.77 10.54
C ASN A 968 51.92 22.24 9.48
N ALA A 969 51.61 21.40 8.50
CA ALA A 969 50.58 21.67 7.50
C ALA A 969 49.18 21.73 8.13
N PHE A 970 48.87 20.83 9.06
CA PHE A 970 47.62 20.82 9.81
C PHE A 970 47.45 22.12 10.62
N ASP A 971 48.47 22.51 11.38
CA ASP A 971 48.47 23.75 12.17
C ASP A 971 48.32 25.00 11.29
N SER A 972 48.74 24.92 10.03
CA SER A 972 48.61 25.98 9.02
C SER A 972 47.31 25.91 8.20
N GLY A 973 46.39 25.00 8.53
CA GLY A 973 45.12 24.82 7.79
C GLY A 973 45.27 24.21 6.40
N LYS A 974 46.40 23.56 6.10
CA LYS A 974 46.73 22.96 4.78
C LYS A 974 46.53 21.45 4.73
N VAL A 975 45.69 20.90 5.59
CA VAL A 975 45.30 19.48 5.58
C VAL A 975 43.83 19.37 5.29
N LYS A 976 43.48 18.59 4.27
CA LYS A 976 42.11 18.16 3.96
C LYS A 976 42.00 16.66 4.22
N THR A 977 40.81 16.25 4.62
CA THR A 977 40.47 14.83 4.77
C THR A 977 39.60 14.39 3.60
N ARG A 978 39.88 13.20 3.08
CA ARG A 978 39.07 12.56 2.04
C ARG A 978 38.59 11.21 2.53
N TYR A 979 37.32 10.92 2.28
CA TYR A 979 36.76 9.59 2.51
C TYR A 979 36.44 8.96 1.16
N THR A 980 37.10 7.86 0.81
CA THR A 980 36.88 7.15 -0.45
C THR A 980 36.17 5.82 -0.19
N VAL A 981 34.97 5.67 -0.73
CA VAL A 981 34.12 4.49 -0.58
C VAL A 981 34.06 3.77 -1.91
N VAL A 982 34.32 2.48 -1.90
CA VAL A 982 34.29 1.63 -3.09
C VAL A 982 33.17 0.61 -2.90
N LYS A 983 32.28 0.50 -3.88
CA LYS A 983 31.12 -0.40 -3.86
C LYS A 983 31.13 -1.33 -5.06
N ASP A 984 30.71 -2.57 -4.89
CA ASP A 984 30.55 -3.56 -5.98
C ASP A 984 29.21 -3.45 -6.72
N ARG A 985 28.22 -2.82 -6.09
CA ARG A 985 26.87 -2.59 -6.63
C ARG A 985 26.38 -1.19 -6.23
N HIS A 986 25.50 -0.65 -7.06
CA HIS A 986 24.92 0.67 -6.80
C HIS A 986 23.74 0.61 -5.84
N ALA A 987 24.02 0.62 -4.55
CA ALA A 987 23.02 0.57 -3.48
C ALA A 987 22.67 1.94 -2.87
N GLY A 988 22.86 3.05 -3.60
CA GLY A 988 22.53 4.36 -3.08
C GLY A 988 23.45 4.86 -1.96
N ALA A 989 23.39 6.17 -1.74
CA ALA A 989 24.43 6.94 -1.06
C ALA A 989 24.33 6.92 0.47
N GLY A 990 23.88 5.83 1.11
CA GLY A 990 23.70 5.75 2.57
C GLY A 990 24.94 6.19 3.37
N VAL A 991 26.13 5.92 2.83
CA VAL A 991 27.41 6.39 3.42
C VAL A 991 27.51 7.93 3.47
N THR A 992 27.04 8.63 2.44
CA THR A 992 27.03 10.10 2.44
C THR A 992 26.05 10.65 3.48
N GLN A 993 24.90 10.01 3.71
CA GLN A 993 23.96 10.48 4.74
C GLN A 993 24.58 10.42 6.13
N GLY A 994 25.21 9.29 6.48
CA GLY A 994 25.88 9.13 7.77
C GLY A 994 27.07 10.08 7.98
N LEU A 995 27.81 10.41 6.92
CA LEU A 995 28.94 11.34 6.98
C LEU A 995 28.48 12.80 7.05
N THR A 996 27.51 13.19 6.21
CA THR A 996 27.06 14.58 6.08
C THR A 996 26.21 15.06 7.26
N LYS A 997 25.49 14.17 7.95
CA LYS A 997 24.76 14.48 9.20
C LYS A 997 25.62 14.39 10.47
N HIS A 998 26.86 13.90 10.39
CA HIS A 998 27.69 13.67 11.58
C HIS A 998 28.09 15.01 12.25
N PRO A 999 27.95 15.17 13.57
CA PRO A 999 28.18 16.45 14.25
C PRO A 999 29.61 17.00 14.09
N ASP A 1000 30.63 16.13 14.01
CA ASP A 1000 32.02 16.56 13.79
C ASP A 1000 32.49 16.57 12.34
N LEU A 1001 31.90 15.73 11.47
CA LEU A 1001 32.41 15.46 10.12
C LEU A 1001 31.52 16.08 9.03
N GLY A 1002 30.27 16.39 9.37
CA GLY A 1002 29.28 17.07 8.56
C GLY A 1002 29.53 18.57 8.41
N VAL A 1003 28.61 19.27 7.74
CA VAL A 1003 28.72 20.71 7.48
C VAL A 1003 28.78 21.49 8.80
N GLY A 1004 29.81 22.32 8.97
CA GLY A 1004 30.00 23.11 10.19
C GLY A 1004 30.64 22.34 11.36
N GLY A 1005 30.98 21.06 11.19
CA GLY A 1005 31.65 20.24 12.20
C GLY A 1005 33.12 20.62 12.42
N THR A 1006 33.64 20.33 13.61
CA THR A 1006 35.04 20.69 13.98
C THR A 1006 36.11 19.98 13.13
N SER A 1007 35.75 18.85 12.54
CA SER A 1007 36.58 18.00 11.68
C SER A 1007 35.90 17.74 10.33
N GLN A 1008 35.14 18.72 9.82
CA GLN A 1008 34.39 18.59 8.57
C GLN A 1008 35.23 17.94 7.46
N ILE A 1009 34.66 16.94 6.79
CA ILE A 1009 35.33 16.23 5.70
C ILE A 1009 35.53 17.17 4.51
N GLY A 1010 36.73 17.14 3.93
CA GLY A 1010 37.10 17.99 2.80
C GLY A 1010 36.63 17.47 1.45
N GLU A 1011 36.55 16.15 1.28
CA GLU A 1011 36.08 15.50 0.04
C GLU A 1011 35.48 14.12 0.35
N ILE A 1012 34.36 13.79 -0.27
CA ILE A 1012 33.77 12.44 -0.25
C ILE A 1012 33.78 11.91 -1.67
N VAL A 1013 34.32 10.71 -1.86
CA VAL A 1013 34.40 10.04 -3.16
C VAL A 1013 33.75 8.67 -3.06
N ILE A 1014 32.84 8.37 -3.98
CA ILE A 1014 32.23 7.06 -4.15
C ILE A 1014 32.69 6.51 -5.49
N ILE A 1015 33.25 5.31 -5.48
CA ILE A 1015 33.68 4.59 -6.68
C ILE A 1015 32.85 3.32 -6.78
N GLU A 1016 31.99 3.26 -7.79
CA GLU A 1016 31.17 2.11 -8.12
C GLU A 1016 31.92 1.24 -9.13
N LEU A 1017 32.19 0.02 -8.71
CA LEU A 1017 32.82 -1.02 -9.51
C LEU A 1017 31.75 -2.06 -9.82
N PRO A 1018 31.06 -2.01 -10.98
CA PRO A 1018 30.04 -2.99 -11.30
C PRO A 1018 30.71 -4.36 -11.45
N LEU A 1019 30.58 -5.20 -10.42
CA LEU A 1019 31.03 -6.60 -10.46
C LEU A 1019 29.87 -7.46 -10.91
N LYS A 1020 30.11 -8.33 -11.89
CA LYS A 1020 29.14 -9.34 -12.30
C LYS A 1020 29.19 -10.46 -11.26
N ASN A 1021 28.05 -10.77 -10.65
CA ASN A 1021 27.92 -11.97 -9.82
C ASN A 1021 28.13 -13.23 -10.66
#